data_AF-A0A2V6DCS1-F1
#
_entry.id   AF-A0A2V6DCS1-F1
#
_cell.length_a   1.000
_cell.length_b   1.000
_cell.length_c   1.000
_cell.angle_alpha   90.00
_cell.angle_beta   90.00
_cell.angle_gamma   90.00
#
_symmetry.space_group_name_H-M   'P 1'
#
loop_
_entity.id
_entity.type
_entity.pdbx_description
1 polymer ?
#
loop_
_entity_poly.entity_id
_entity_poly.type
_entity_poly.pdbx_seq_one_letter_code
_entity_poly.pdbx_strand_id
1 'polypeptide(L)'
;MVLNRIELVNPEKIGTKAAAHYQFTIVPNETRTIRLRLLPIDPRSARNATPARSSRVVGSALPRTSSERNPVGEAPTGAREARALPREKSPSQAFSDFDEVLAVRKVEADEFYAELAPSSLTAEHKAIQRQALSGMLWSKQFYYYIIEQWLVGDPANPPPPASRWNGRNAEWRHLYNERVMSMPDAWEFPWYASWDLGFHCIPLALVDPHFAKGQIDIIVREWYQHPNGHVPAYEWNFSDVNPPVLAWAAWRVYQIERKQTGKGDRAFLETIFHKMLLAFTWWVNRKDSKGKNIFEGGFLGLDNIGVFDRNASFPDGTHLEQSDGTSWMGMFSLNLMRIAIELAMEDHVYENIATKFFEHFLGIAAAMNNLGGKGIGLWDEEDEFYYDVLHTPGGRYIPLKVRSVVGLMPLLAVETIQWQLIDALPGFKERLEWYLAHRPDLARLVSRWQEPGMHERRLLAITRGHRMKCLLRRMLDPNEFLSDYGVRSLSKYHKDHPYRLLVHDEEKVVNYEPAESQTGIFGGNSNWRGPVWFPINYLLIESLQQFHHYYGDDFKVECPTGSGTYLTLNEIANELSNRLIKLWLRNENGDRPFLRASAGAFNEATDSKRYWFHEYFNGDNGSGLGASHQTGWTALVAKLIQQQGEFGTIKP
;
A
#
# COMPACT_ATOMS: atom_id res chain seq x y z
N MET A 1 -20.50 6.22 9.83
CA MET A 1 -20.48 4.77 10.10
C MET A 1 -20.64 4.61 11.59
N VAL A 2 -21.75 4.06 12.10
CA VAL A 2 -21.89 3.75 13.53
C VAL A 2 -21.82 2.25 13.67
N LEU A 3 -20.70 1.74 14.17
CA LEU A 3 -20.53 0.32 14.43
C LEU A 3 -21.62 -0.14 15.42
N ASN A 4 -22.31 -1.23 15.09
CA ASN A 4 -23.33 -1.88 15.93
C ASN A 4 -24.55 -1.03 16.34
N ARG A 5 -24.88 0.03 15.58
CA ARG A 5 -26.04 0.89 15.83
C ARG A 5 -26.78 1.25 14.54
N ILE A 6 -27.24 0.24 13.81
CA ILE A 6 -27.90 0.42 12.51
C ILE A 6 -29.21 1.21 12.62
N GLU A 7 -29.84 1.20 13.81
CA GLU A 7 -31.02 2.00 14.13
C GLU A 7 -30.78 3.51 14.10
N LEU A 8 -29.51 3.97 14.12
CA LEU A 8 -29.14 5.38 14.00
C LEU A 8 -29.01 5.84 12.54
N VAL A 9 -29.10 4.91 11.58
CA VAL A 9 -29.15 5.25 10.15
C VAL A 9 -30.60 5.60 9.81
N ASN A 10 -30.80 6.73 9.12
CA ASN A 10 -32.13 7.14 8.66
C ASN A 10 -32.81 5.96 7.92
N PRO A 11 -33.94 5.42 8.42
CA PRO A 11 -34.59 4.24 7.84
C PRO A 11 -35.14 4.50 6.44
N GLU A 12 -35.42 5.75 6.06
CA GLU A 12 -35.88 6.10 4.71
C GLU A 12 -34.72 6.20 3.70
N LYS A 13 -33.46 6.14 4.16
CA LYS A 13 -32.24 6.34 3.34
C LYS A 13 -32.22 7.67 2.57
N ILE A 14 -32.98 8.68 3.03
CA ILE A 14 -33.03 10.02 2.43
C ILE A 14 -32.15 10.97 3.25
N GLY A 15 -31.07 11.46 2.63
CA GLY A 15 -30.22 12.54 3.17
C GLY A 15 -29.23 12.15 4.28
N THR A 16 -27.93 12.30 4.02
CA THR A 16 -26.84 12.27 5.02
C THR A 16 -25.92 13.49 4.94
N LYS A 17 -26.20 14.46 4.05
CA LYS A 17 -25.46 15.72 3.98
C LYS A 17 -26.32 16.84 4.57
N ALA A 18 -25.93 17.32 5.73
CA ALA A 18 -26.39 18.60 6.28
C ALA A 18 -25.20 19.57 6.20
N ALA A 19 -25.34 20.66 5.46
CA ALA A 19 -24.40 21.76 5.48
C ALA A 19 -25.01 22.87 6.33
N ALA A 20 -24.52 23.03 7.55
CA ALA A 20 -24.88 24.19 8.35
C ALA A 20 -24.06 25.38 7.83
N HIS A 21 -24.74 26.30 7.12
CA HIS A 21 -24.11 27.52 6.64
C HIS A 21 -24.07 28.54 7.78
N TYR A 22 -22.87 28.86 8.25
CA TYR A 22 -22.63 29.93 9.22
C TYR A 22 -21.80 31.02 8.57
N GLN A 23 -22.21 32.27 8.76
CA GLN A 23 -21.44 33.44 8.34
C GLN A 23 -20.87 34.14 9.58
N PHE A 24 -19.56 34.31 9.62
CA PHE A 24 -18.86 35.04 10.68
C PHE A 24 -17.95 36.10 10.07
N THR A 25 -17.78 37.21 10.78
CA THR A 25 -16.63 38.10 10.62
C THR A 25 -15.70 37.81 11.78
N ILE A 26 -14.49 37.32 11.51
CA ILE A 26 -13.48 36.94 12.52
C ILE A 26 -12.29 37.88 12.36
N VAL A 27 -12.00 38.70 13.37
CA VAL A 27 -10.83 39.59 13.35
C VAL A 27 -9.55 38.82 13.76
N PRO A 28 -8.33 39.32 13.48
CA PRO A 28 -7.10 38.64 13.90
C PRO A 28 -7.10 38.29 15.40
N ASN A 29 -6.69 37.07 15.73
CA ASN A 29 -6.70 36.46 17.07
C ASN A 29 -8.09 36.21 17.70
N GLU A 30 -9.19 36.48 17.00
CA GLU A 30 -10.54 36.12 17.46
C GLU A 30 -10.83 34.63 17.20
N THR A 31 -11.49 33.96 18.14
CA THR A 31 -11.94 32.57 17.98
C THR A 31 -13.46 32.50 18.04
N ARG A 32 -14.08 31.83 17.06
CA ARG A 32 -15.50 31.46 17.07
C ARG A 32 -15.63 29.95 17.21
N THR A 33 -16.58 29.50 18.03
CA THR A 33 -16.84 28.08 18.26
C THR A 33 -18.26 27.74 17.82
N ILE A 34 -18.39 26.78 16.90
CA ILE A 34 -19.67 26.12 16.59
C ILE A 34 -19.70 24.80 17.36
N ARG A 35 -20.79 24.53 18.08
CA ARG A 35 -21.04 23.24 18.73
C ARG A 35 -22.21 22.55 18.04
N LEU A 36 -21.97 21.36 17.49
CA LEU A 36 -22.97 20.53 16.85
C LEU A 36 -23.15 19.24 17.65
N ARG A 37 -24.39 18.88 17.98
CA ARG A 37 -24.74 17.57 18.55
C ARG A 37 -25.81 16.92 17.69
N LEU A 38 -25.50 15.76 17.13
CA LEU A 38 -26.50 14.93 16.45
C LEU A 38 -27.32 14.19 17.51
N LEU A 39 -28.64 14.29 17.42
CA LEU A 39 -29.58 13.60 18.30
C LEU A 39 -30.41 12.62 17.46
N PRO A 40 -30.82 11.47 18.02
CA PRO A 40 -31.82 10.61 17.37
C PRO A 40 -33.10 11.42 17.13
N ILE A 41 -33.76 11.24 15.99
CA ILE A 41 -35.09 11.81 15.75
C ILE A 41 -36.11 11.01 16.57
N ASP A 42 -36.92 11.68 17.41
CA ASP A 42 -38.12 11.05 18.00
C ASP A 42 -39.14 10.79 16.87
N PRO A 43 -39.55 9.54 16.62
CA PRO A 43 -40.57 9.21 15.61
C PRO A 43 -41.90 9.98 15.77
N ARG A 44 -42.19 10.55 16.94
CA ARG A 44 -43.39 11.35 17.20
C ARG A 44 -43.28 12.81 16.74
N SER A 45 -42.07 13.38 16.71
CA SER A 45 -41.85 14.77 16.29
C SER A 45 -41.90 14.95 14.76
N ALA A 46 -41.61 13.89 14.01
CA ALA A 46 -41.68 13.88 12.54
C ALA A 46 -43.10 14.05 11.97
N ARG A 47 -44.16 13.74 12.74
CA ARG A 47 -45.56 13.86 12.26
C ARG A 47 -46.10 15.30 12.25
N ASN A 48 -45.43 16.24 12.93
CA ASN A 48 -45.90 17.63 13.07
C ASN A 48 -45.09 18.64 12.23
N ALA A 49 -44.09 18.19 11.46
CA ALA A 49 -43.32 19.07 10.60
C ALA A 49 -44.03 19.25 9.24
N THR A 50 -44.78 20.34 9.08
CA THR A 50 -45.32 20.76 7.79
C THR A 50 -44.16 21.03 6.81
N PRO A 51 -44.16 20.47 5.59
CA PRO A 51 -43.09 20.75 4.64
C PRO A 51 -43.15 22.23 4.21
N ALA A 52 -42.07 22.97 4.47
CA ALA A 52 -41.92 24.33 3.96
C ALA A 52 -41.91 24.29 2.41
N ARG A 53 -42.71 25.16 1.79
CA ARG A 53 -42.85 25.30 0.33
C ARG A 53 -41.48 25.41 -0.35
N SER A 54 -41.07 24.38 -1.10
CA SER A 54 -39.97 24.50 -2.06
C SER A 54 -40.44 25.25 -3.30
N SER A 55 -39.77 26.33 -3.66
CA SER A 55 -39.91 27.02 -4.94
C SER A 55 -39.58 26.08 -6.11
N ARG A 56 -40.55 25.94 -7.02
CA ARG A 56 -40.49 25.49 -8.43
C ARG A 56 -39.33 24.56 -8.84
N VAL A 57 -39.65 23.27 -8.98
CA VAL A 57 -38.97 22.34 -9.90
C VAL A 57 -39.73 22.37 -11.23
N VAL A 58 -39.05 22.76 -12.31
CA VAL A 58 -39.53 22.52 -13.69
C VAL A 58 -39.18 21.08 -14.03
N GLY A 59 -40.20 20.29 -14.35
CA GLY A 59 -40.08 18.86 -14.58
C GLY A 59 -39.45 18.48 -15.92
N SER A 60 -38.92 17.27 -15.95
CA SER A 60 -39.10 16.38 -17.11
C SER A 60 -39.35 14.97 -16.59
N ALA A 61 -40.41 14.37 -17.08
CA ALA A 61 -40.91 13.06 -16.71
C ALA A 61 -40.18 11.96 -17.50
N LEU A 62 -40.16 10.73 -16.95
CA LEU A 62 -40.41 9.43 -17.61
C LEU A 62 -40.30 8.30 -16.55
N PRO A 63 -40.93 7.12 -16.76
CA PRO A 63 -41.71 6.44 -15.73
C PRO A 63 -41.01 5.26 -15.07
N ARG A 64 -41.42 5.00 -13.83
CA ARG A 64 -41.10 3.80 -13.06
C ARG A 64 -41.72 2.55 -13.70
N THR A 65 -40.95 1.47 -13.74
CA THR A 65 -41.49 0.10 -13.74
C THR A 65 -41.00 -0.63 -12.50
N SER A 66 -41.96 -1.28 -11.85
CA SER A 66 -41.84 -2.11 -10.65
C SER A 66 -41.51 -3.55 -11.01
N SER A 67 -40.62 -4.20 -10.25
CA SER A 67 -40.76 -5.64 -9.95
C SER A 67 -40.00 -6.01 -8.68
N GLU A 68 -40.57 -7.00 -7.98
CA GLU A 68 -40.39 -7.41 -6.60
C GLU A 68 -39.31 -8.51 -6.38
N ARG A 69 -38.91 -8.67 -5.09
CA ARG A 69 -38.39 -9.87 -4.36
C ARG A 69 -36.93 -10.29 -4.66
N ASN A 70 -36.09 -10.76 -3.72
CA ASN A 70 -36.30 -11.50 -2.45
C ASN A 70 -35.00 -11.47 -1.54
N PRO A 71 -34.84 -12.21 -0.41
CA PRO A 71 -34.45 -11.65 0.89
C PRO A 71 -33.09 -12.14 1.47
N VAL A 72 -32.61 -11.47 2.53
CA VAL A 72 -31.59 -11.94 3.49
C VAL A 72 -31.95 -11.28 4.83
N GLY A 73 -32.03 -11.87 6.02
CA GLY A 73 -31.73 -13.18 6.59
C GLY A 73 -31.84 -12.93 8.11
N GLU A 74 -32.50 -13.84 8.85
CA GLU A 74 -32.84 -13.65 10.26
C GLU A 74 -31.59 -13.48 11.15
N ALA A 75 -31.65 -12.50 12.06
CA ALA A 75 -30.66 -12.32 13.13
C ALA A 75 -31.14 -13.02 14.42
N PRO A 76 -30.23 -13.57 15.24
CA PRO A 76 -30.60 -14.39 16.39
C PRO A 76 -31.17 -13.56 17.55
N THR A 77 -32.24 -14.07 18.14
CA THR A 77 -32.88 -13.58 19.35
C THR A 77 -31.99 -13.84 20.57
N GLY A 78 -31.27 -12.81 21.00
CA GLY A 78 -30.62 -12.74 22.31
C GLY A 78 -31.02 -11.42 22.98
N ALA A 79 -31.88 -11.49 23.99
CA ALA A 79 -32.34 -10.33 24.75
C ALA A 79 -31.16 -9.60 25.40
N ARG A 80 -30.80 -8.42 24.88
CA ARG A 80 -30.02 -7.41 25.60
C ARG A 80 -30.98 -6.34 26.08
N GLU A 81 -30.98 -6.11 27.38
CA GLU A 81 -31.78 -5.09 28.05
C GLU A 81 -31.64 -3.73 27.34
N ALA A 82 -32.76 -3.21 26.85
CA ALA A 82 -32.84 -1.91 26.24
C ALA A 82 -32.56 -0.84 27.30
N ARG A 83 -31.35 -0.27 27.32
CA ARG A 83 -31.05 0.97 28.05
C ARG A 83 -32.03 2.05 27.56
N ALA A 84 -32.85 2.55 28.48
CA ALA A 84 -33.80 3.63 28.22
C ALA A 84 -33.11 4.83 27.54
N LEU A 85 -33.68 5.30 26.44
CA LEU A 85 -33.22 6.50 25.73
C LEU A 85 -33.30 7.73 26.67
N PRO A 86 -32.29 8.62 26.69
CA PRO A 86 -32.35 9.83 27.50
C PRO A 86 -33.50 10.72 27.06
N ARG A 87 -34.27 11.26 28.01
CA ARG A 87 -35.29 12.30 27.78
C ARG A 87 -34.69 13.47 26.98
N GLU A 88 -35.45 14.01 26.02
CA GLU A 88 -35.05 15.18 25.22
C GLU A 88 -34.61 16.33 26.14
N LYS A 89 -33.31 16.65 26.12
CA LYS A 89 -32.76 17.83 26.79
C LYS A 89 -33.19 19.07 25.99
N SER A 90 -33.58 20.15 26.66
CA SER A 90 -33.85 21.42 25.99
C SER A 90 -32.59 21.90 25.23
N PRO A 91 -32.72 22.73 24.17
CA PRO A 91 -31.56 23.25 23.42
C PRO A 91 -30.50 23.94 24.29
N SER A 92 -30.89 24.58 25.40
CA SER A 92 -29.97 25.20 26.36
C SER A 92 -29.20 24.21 27.23
N GLN A 93 -29.65 22.96 27.33
CA GLN A 93 -29.02 21.87 28.09
C GLN A 93 -28.36 20.82 27.17
N ALA A 94 -28.36 21.04 25.85
CA ALA A 94 -27.90 20.07 24.86
C ALA A 94 -26.41 19.70 24.97
N PHE A 95 -25.61 20.37 25.79
CA PHE A 95 -24.20 20.07 26.05
C PHE A 95 -23.86 19.94 27.55
N SER A 96 -24.87 19.82 28.43
CA SER A 96 -24.63 19.76 29.89
C SER A 96 -23.83 18.54 30.36
N ASP A 97 -23.79 17.49 29.55
CA ASP A 97 -23.07 16.23 29.75
C ASP A 97 -21.84 16.10 28.83
N PHE A 98 -21.41 17.18 28.16
CA PHE A 98 -20.29 17.11 27.20
C PHE A 98 -19.01 16.57 27.85
N ASP A 99 -18.63 17.12 29.01
CA ASP A 99 -17.40 16.73 29.71
C ASP A 99 -17.45 15.28 30.20
N GLU A 100 -18.62 14.84 30.67
CA GLU A 100 -18.87 13.45 31.07
C GLU A 100 -18.75 12.51 29.87
N VAL A 101 -19.40 12.82 28.75
CA VAL A 101 -19.31 12.01 27.52
C VAL A 101 -17.87 11.96 27.01
N LEU A 102 -17.16 13.09 27.00
CA LEU A 102 -15.77 13.14 26.56
C LEU A 102 -14.87 12.30 27.47
N ALA A 103 -15.08 12.35 28.80
CA ALA A 103 -14.35 11.53 29.75
C ALA A 103 -14.58 10.04 29.50
N VAL A 104 -15.84 9.62 29.32
CA VAL A 104 -16.20 8.23 28.99
C VAL A 104 -15.55 7.79 27.67
N ARG A 105 -15.63 8.60 26.61
CA ARG A 105 -15.03 8.27 25.31
C ARG A 105 -13.50 8.16 25.37
N LYS A 106 -12.83 8.92 26.26
CA LYS A 106 -11.38 8.78 26.50
C LYS A 106 -11.05 7.42 27.12
N VAL A 107 -11.79 7.03 28.15
CA VAL A 107 -11.61 5.72 28.82
C VAL A 107 -11.84 4.57 27.84
N GLU A 108 -12.94 4.60 27.08
CA GLU A 108 -13.23 3.56 26.07
C GLU A 108 -12.15 3.48 24.99
N ALA A 109 -11.60 4.63 24.56
CA ALA A 109 -10.48 4.64 23.63
C ALA A 109 -9.21 4.05 24.25
N ASP A 110 -8.92 4.36 25.52
CA ASP A 110 -7.77 3.81 26.24
C ASP A 110 -7.90 2.28 26.39
N GLU A 111 -9.08 1.77 26.72
CA GLU A 111 -9.39 0.34 26.81
C GLU A 111 -9.21 -0.35 25.45
N PHE A 112 -9.80 0.21 24.37
CA PHE A 112 -9.67 -0.34 23.01
C PHE A 112 -8.21 -0.47 22.57
N TYR A 113 -7.39 0.57 22.76
CA TYR A 113 -5.98 0.51 22.37
C TYR A 113 -5.13 -0.36 23.31
N ALA A 114 -5.55 -0.54 24.57
CA ALA A 114 -4.89 -1.47 25.48
C ALA A 114 -5.06 -2.93 25.05
N GLU A 115 -6.23 -3.31 24.54
CA GLU A 115 -6.49 -4.66 24.01
C GLU A 115 -5.68 -4.98 22.75
N LEU A 116 -5.43 -3.97 21.90
CA LEU A 116 -4.62 -4.13 20.69
C LEU A 116 -3.13 -4.28 20.98
N ALA A 117 -2.63 -3.73 22.09
CA ALA A 117 -1.20 -3.65 22.38
C ALA A 117 -0.69 -4.93 23.07
N PRO A 118 0.27 -5.67 22.48
CA PRO A 118 0.93 -6.78 23.17
C PRO A 118 1.52 -6.37 24.53
N SER A 119 1.51 -7.30 25.49
CA SER A 119 1.94 -7.03 26.87
C SER A 119 3.42 -6.67 27.00
N SER A 120 4.24 -7.07 26.03
CA SER A 120 5.68 -6.77 25.94
C SER A 120 5.99 -5.32 25.55
N LEU A 121 5.01 -4.55 25.06
CA LEU A 121 5.23 -3.17 24.62
C LEU A 121 5.46 -2.22 25.79
N THR A 122 6.50 -1.39 25.70
CA THR A 122 6.70 -0.27 26.62
C THR A 122 5.64 0.82 26.41
N ALA A 123 5.52 1.76 27.36
CA ALA A 123 4.60 2.89 27.22
C ALA A 123 4.88 3.75 25.97
N GLU A 124 6.16 3.91 25.60
CA GLU A 124 6.56 4.66 24.41
C GLU A 124 6.11 3.94 23.13
N HIS A 125 6.33 2.63 23.02
CA HIS A 125 5.86 1.81 21.91
C HIS A 125 4.33 1.87 21.74
N LYS A 126 3.58 1.75 22.85
CA LYS A 126 2.11 1.88 22.85
C LYS A 126 1.67 3.25 22.35
N ALA A 127 2.37 4.32 22.74
CA ALA A 127 2.06 5.67 22.30
C ALA A 127 2.32 5.87 20.79
N ILE A 128 3.44 5.35 20.26
CA ILE A 128 3.75 5.40 18.82
C ILE A 128 2.70 4.63 18.02
N GLN A 129 2.41 3.38 18.42
CA GLN A 129 1.42 2.54 17.74
C GLN A 129 0.03 3.21 17.72
N ARG A 130 -0.42 3.71 18.87
CA ARG A 130 -1.73 4.39 18.97
C ARG A 130 -1.80 5.62 18.08
N GLN A 131 -0.75 6.44 18.04
CA GLN A 131 -0.76 7.66 17.22
C GLN A 131 -0.70 7.34 15.73
N ALA A 132 0.05 6.31 15.32
CA ALA A 132 0.05 5.84 13.93
C ALA A 132 -1.35 5.38 13.49
N LEU A 133 -2.02 4.55 14.31
CA LEU A 133 -3.39 4.08 14.04
C LEU A 133 -4.42 5.21 14.06
N SER A 134 -4.32 6.11 15.04
CA SER A 134 -5.20 7.28 15.14
C SER A 134 -5.02 8.22 13.94
N GLY A 135 -3.78 8.38 13.46
CA GLY A 135 -3.47 9.12 12.25
C GLY A 135 -4.18 8.57 11.01
N MET A 136 -4.12 7.25 10.78
CA MET A 136 -4.88 6.60 9.69
C MET A 136 -6.38 6.92 9.74
N LEU A 137 -6.96 7.00 10.94
CA LEU A 137 -8.38 7.35 11.11
C LEU A 137 -8.65 8.83 10.81
N TRP A 138 -7.70 9.71 11.10
CA TRP A 138 -7.76 11.16 10.84
C TRP A 138 -7.51 11.52 9.37
N SER A 139 -6.73 10.70 8.66
CA SER A 139 -6.47 10.85 7.22
C SER A 139 -7.65 10.40 6.34
N LYS A 140 -8.76 9.96 6.93
CA LYS A 140 -10.00 9.67 6.19
C LYS A 140 -10.65 10.97 5.72
N GLN A 141 -10.68 11.22 4.41
CA GLN A 141 -11.26 12.43 3.83
C GLN A 141 -12.34 12.11 2.80
N PHE A 142 -13.35 12.99 2.70
CA PHE A 142 -14.32 12.92 1.62
C PHE A 142 -13.70 13.48 0.34
N TYR A 143 -13.47 12.62 -0.64
CA TYR A 143 -12.91 12.96 -1.93
C TYR A 143 -14.01 13.02 -2.99
N TYR A 144 -14.16 14.19 -3.62
CA TYR A 144 -15.16 14.47 -4.64
C TYR A 144 -14.51 14.99 -5.92
N TYR A 145 -14.44 14.13 -6.92
CA TYR A 145 -13.87 14.46 -8.22
C TYR A 145 -14.48 13.56 -9.31
N ILE A 146 -15.52 14.07 -9.97
CA ILE A 146 -16.18 13.39 -11.08
C ILE A 146 -15.63 13.97 -12.38
N ILE A 147 -14.91 13.15 -13.15
CA ILE A 147 -14.17 13.63 -14.32
C ILE A 147 -15.08 14.26 -15.37
N GLU A 148 -16.20 13.60 -15.69
CA GLU A 148 -17.13 14.12 -16.68
C GLU A 148 -17.68 15.51 -16.28
N GLN A 149 -18.05 15.70 -15.02
CA GLN A 149 -18.52 16.99 -14.52
C GLN A 149 -17.41 18.06 -14.56
N TRP A 150 -16.18 17.69 -14.24
CA TRP A 150 -15.03 18.60 -14.32
C TRP A 150 -14.75 19.06 -15.76
N LEU A 151 -14.83 18.15 -16.73
CA LEU A 151 -14.60 18.43 -18.15
C LEU A 151 -15.70 19.33 -18.74
N VAL A 152 -16.97 19.00 -18.47
CA VAL A 152 -18.13 19.76 -18.97
C VAL A 152 -18.25 21.13 -18.29
N GLY A 153 -17.91 21.21 -17.00
CA GLY A 153 -18.10 22.40 -16.18
C GLY A 153 -19.50 22.50 -15.60
N ASP A 154 -19.68 23.48 -14.70
CA ASP A 154 -20.97 23.75 -14.07
C ASP A 154 -21.92 24.44 -15.08
N PRO A 155 -23.10 23.89 -15.39
CA PRO A 155 -24.07 24.49 -16.29
C PRO A 155 -24.55 25.90 -15.87
N ALA A 156 -24.42 26.26 -14.59
CA ALA A 156 -24.76 27.59 -14.08
C ALA A 156 -23.68 28.66 -14.33
N ASN A 157 -22.51 28.25 -14.82
CA ASN A 157 -21.35 29.09 -15.08
C ASN A 157 -20.97 29.06 -16.58
N PRO A 158 -20.14 30.00 -17.08
CA PRO A 158 -19.61 29.92 -18.43
C PRO A 158 -18.88 28.60 -18.67
N PRO A 159 -19.00 27.99 -19.87
CA PRO A 159 -18.34 26.74 -20.16
C PRO A 159 -16.81 26.88 -20.05
N PRO A 160 -16.11 25.83 -19.58
CA PRO A 160 -14.67 25.81 -19.53
C PRO A 160 -14.01 26.02 -20.91
N PRO A 161 -12.72 26.44 -20.96
CA PRO A 161 -11.96 26.47 -22.19
C PRO A 161 -11.90 25.11 -22.88
N ALA A 162 -11.98 25.09 -24.22
CA ALA A 162 -11.96 23.85 -25.01
C ALA A 162 -10.71 22.98 -24.77
N SER A 163 -9.58 23.59 -24.38
CA SER A 163 -8.34 22.88 -24.03
C SER A 163 -8.52 21.89 -22.87
N ARG A 164 -9.52 22.08 -21.99
CA ARG A 164 -9.80 21.18 -20.86
C ARG A 164 -10.12 19.75 -21.32
N TRP A 165 -10.73 19.59 -22.49
CA TRP A 165 -11.05 18.28 -23.07
C TRP A 165 -9.84 17.43 -23.46
N ASN A 166 -8.65 18.03 -23.51
CA ASN A 166 -7.37 17.34 -23.76
C ASN A 166 -6.41 17.47 -22.57
N GLY A 167 -6.93 17.91 -21.43
CA GLY A 167 -6.16 18.13 -20.21
C GLY A 167 -6.07 16.89 -19.32
N ARG A 168 -5.68 17.13 -18.06
CA ARG A 168 -5.56 16.11 -17.02
C ARG A 168 -6.77 15.16 -16.99
N ASN A 169 -6.47 13.86 -17.03
CA ASN A 169 -7.44 12.77 -16.88
C ASN A 169 -8.60 12.77 -17.90
N ALA A 170 -8.49 13.45 -19.04
CA ALA A 170 -9.58 13.54 -20.02
C ALA A 170 -10.09 12.20 -20.57
N GLU A 171 -9.25 11.17 -20.54
CA GLU A 171 -9.55 9.78 -20.94
C GLU A 171 -10.38 9.01 -19.88
N TRP A 172 -10.46 9.52 -18.64
CA TRP A 172 -11.08 8.84 -17.50
C TRP A 172 -12.51 9.31 -17.24
N ARG A 173 -13.29 9.59 -18.29
CA ARG A 173 -14.64 10.20 -18.15
C ARG A 173 -15.60 9.41 -17.26
N HIS A 174 -15.42 8.10 -17.19
CA HIS A 174 -16.22 7.18 -16.37
C HIS A 174 -15.91 7.28 -14.86
N LEU A 175 -14.77 7.87 -14.50
CA LEU A 175 -14.26 7.86 -13.14
C LEU A 175 -15.06 8.81 -12.24
N TYR A 176 -15.69 8.23 -11.22
CA TYR A 176 -16.64 8.89 -10.34
C TYR A 176 -16.15 8.81 -8.89
N ASN A 177 -15.44 9.83 -8.43
CA ASN A 177 -15.05 9.92 -7.03
C ASN A 177 -16.11 10.66 -6.20
N GLU A 178 -16.77 9.93 -5.30
CA GLU A 178 -17.64 10.50 -4.25
C GLU A 178 -17.62 9.58 -3.03
N ARG A 179 -16.49 9.50 -2.33
CA ARG A 179 -16.27 8.54 -1.25
C ARG A 179 -15.39 9.10 -0.15
N VAL A 180 -15.51 8.51 1.04
CA VAL A 180 -14.51 8.70 2.10
C VAL A 180 -13.35 7.76 1.83
N MET A 181 -12.17 8.32 1.64
CA MET A 181 -10.95 7.61 1.29
C MET A 181 -9.83 7.89 2.28
N SER A 182 -8.93 6.93 2.45
CA SER A 182 -7.70 7.12 3.23
C SER A 182 -6.67 7.88 2.39
N MET A 183 -6.25 9.06 2.86
CA MET A 183 -5.23 9.86 2.19
C MET A 183 -3.82 9.51 2.67
N PRO A 184 -2.78 9.71 1.83
CA PRO A 184 -1.39 9.56 2.27
C PRO A 184 -1.06 10.53 3.41
N ASP A 185 -1.50 11.78 3.29
CA ASP A 185 -1.42 12.86 4.28
C ASP A 185 -2.68 13.73 4.14
N ALA A 186 -3.33 14.10 5.25
CA ALA A 186 -4.61 14.83 5.18
C ALA A 186 -4.45 16.33 4.82
N TRP A 187 -3.24 16.86 4.73
CA TRP A 187 -2.92 18.26 4.49
C TRP A 187 -2.18 18.45 3.16
N GLU A 188 -1.06 17.77 2.97
CA GLU A 188 -0.20 17.93 1.80
C GLU A 188 -0.68 17.10 0.60
N PHE A 189 -1.25 15.92 0.86
CA PHE A 189 -1.76 15.01 -0.16
C PHE A 189 -3.24 14.68 0.05
N PRO A 190 -4.17 15.67 -0.04
CA PRO A 190 -5.61 15.47 0.16
C PRO A 190 -6.28 14.76 -1.03
N TRP A 191 -5.59 13.78 -1.61
CA TRP A 191 -5.93 12.99 -2.77
C TRP A 191 -5.35 11.58 -2.63
N TYR A 192 -6.00 10.57 -3.23
CA TYR A 192 -5.52 9.20 -3.11
C TYR A 192 -4.51 8.85 -4.19
N ALA A 193 -3.59 7.95 -3.84
CA ALA A 193 -2.84 7.13 -4.77
C ALA A 193 -3.18 5.66 -4.52
N SER A 194 -3.40 4.91 -5.59
CA SER A 194 -3.89 3.53 -5.47
C SER A 194 -2.86 2.59 -4.86
N TRP A 195 -1.56 2.79 -5.11
CA TRP A 195 -0.54 1.96 -4.47
C TRP A 195 -0.39 2.28 -2.97
N ASP A 196 -0.45 3.57 -2.57
CA ASP A 196 -0.49 3.99 -1.17
C ASP A 196 -1.63 3.31 -0.40
N LEU A 197 -2.82 3.25 -0.99
CA LEU A 197 -3.98 2.59 -0.38
C LEU A 197 -3.71 1.12 -0.02
N GLY A 198 -2.91 0.41 -0.82
CA GLY A 198 -2.48 -0.95 -0.49
C GLY A 198 -1.76 -1.02 0.86
N PHE A 199 -0.84 -0.08 1.11
CA PHE A 199 -0.12 0.03 2.38
C PHE A 199 -0.98 0.57 3.52
N HIS A 200 -1.87 1.53 3.25
CA HIS A 200 -2.82 2.09 4.23
C HIS A 200 -3.71 1.01 4.85
N CYS A 201 -4.13 0.04 4.03
CA CYS A 201 -5.05 -1.01 4.43
C CYS A 201 -4.47 -1.94 5.49
N ILE A 202 -3.14 -2.07 5.58
CA ILE A 202 -2.49 -2.96 6.55
C ILE A 202 -2.67 -2.47 8.00
N PRO A 203 -2.28 -1.23 8.38
CA PRO A 203 -2.57 -0.71 9.71
C PRO A 203 -4.08 -0.48 9.92
N LEU A 204 -4.84 -0.08 8.90
CA LEU A 204 -6.30 0.06 9.03
C LEU A 204 -6.97 -1.27 9.40
N ALA A 205 -6.52 -2.39 8.85
CA ALA A 205 -7.07 -3.71 9.19
C ALA A 205 -6.86 -4.10 10.66
N LEU A 206 -5.94 -3.46 11.39
CA LEU A 206 -5.77 -3.68 12.83
C LEU A 206 -6.93 -3.10 13.66
N VAL A 207 -7.60 -2.06 13.15
CA VAL A 207 -8.62 -1.29 13.90
C VAL A 207 -10.00 -1.26 13.22
N ASP A 208 -10.04 -1.37 11.90
CA ASP A 208 -11.23 -1.22 11.05
C ASP A 208 -11.06 -2.03 9.73
N PRO A 209 -11.08 -3.38 9.79
CA PRO A 209 -10.93 -4.23 8.61
C PRO A 209 -12.06 -4.01 7.58
N HIS A 210 -13.26 -3.59 8.01
CA HIS A 210 -14.34 -3.25 7.09
C HIS A 210 -13.98 -2.05 6.20
N PHE A 211 -13.47 -0.97 6.80
CA PHE A 211 -13.01 0.19 6.02
C PHE A 211 -11.81 -0.16 5.13
N ALA A 212 -10.82 -0.92 5.63
CA ALA A 212 -9.68 -1.36 4.84
C ALA A 212 -10.10 -2.13 3.58
N LYS A 213 -10.99 -3.12 3.72
CA LYS A 213 -11.58 -3.84 2.57
C LYS A 213 -12.29 -2.89 1.61
N GLY A 214 -13.07 -1.95 2.14
CA GLY A 214 -13.76 -0.94 1.35
C GLY A 214 -12.83 -0.06 0.50
N GLN A 215 -11.64 0.29 1.01
CA GLN A 215 -10.67 1.09 0.25
C GLN A 215 -10.13 0.35 -0.99
N ILE A 216 -9.79 -0.93 -0.83
CA ILE A 216 -9.31 -1.77 -1.94
C ILE A 216 -10.44 -2.00 -2.95
N ASP A 217 -11.64 -2.34 -2.47
CA ASP A 217 -12.83 -2.57 -3.30
C ASP A 217 -13.20 -1.34 -4.15
N ILE A 218 -13.24 -0.14 -3.55
CA ILE A 218 -13.67 1.09 -4.24
C ILE A 218 -12.84 1.36 -5.50
N ILE A 219 -11.51 1.26 -5.41
CA ILE A 219 -10.57 1.56 -6.51
C ILE A 219 -10.75 0.62 -7.72
N VAL A 220 -11.35 -0.55 -7.50
CA VAL A 220 -11.52 -1.57 -8.54
C VAL A 220 -12.98 -1.70 -9.02
N ARG A 221 -13.86 -0.78 -8.60
CA ARG A 221 -15.26 -0.72 -9.08
C ARG A 221 -15.34 -0.27 -10.53
N GLU A 222 -16.48 -0.54 -11.16
CA GLU A 222 -16.75 -0.28 -12.59
C GLU A 222 -16.64 1.20 -12.97
N TRP A 223 -16.87 2.10 -12.01
CA TRP A 223 -16.76 3.56 -12.16
C TRP A 223 -15.46 4.13 -11.56
N TYR A 224 -14.46 3.28 -11.30
CA TYR A 224 -13.10 3.66 -10.89
C TYR A 224 -12.05 2.97 -11.78
N GLN A 225 -12.08 1.64 -11.89
CA GLN A 225 -11.19 0.90 -12.77
C GLN A 225 -11.57 1.18 -14.22
N HIS A 226 -10.57 1.49 -15.04
CA HIS A 226 -10.79 1.71 -16.47
C HIS A 226 -11.35 0.43 -17.11
N PRO A 227 -12.28 0.53 -18.09
CA PRO A 227 -12.82 -0.62 -18.82
C PRO A 227 -11.80 -1.54 -19.50
N ASN A 228 -10.53 -1.13 -19.59
CA ASN A 228 -9.44 -1.92 -20.16
C ASN A 228 -8.67 -2.71 -19.09
N GLY A 229 -9.07 -2.63 -17.82
CA GLY A 229 -8.43 -3.26 -16.66
C GLY A 229 -7.48 -2.35 -15.87
N HIS A 230 -7.15 -1.15 -16.36
CA HIS A 230 -6.21 -0.23 -15.68
C HIS A 230 -6.81 0.31 -14.38
N VAL A 231 -6.07 0.17 -13.29
CA VAL A 231 -6.38 0.81 -12.00
C VAL A 231 -5.88 2.27 -12.01
N PRO A 232 -6.69 3.26 -11.63
CA PRO A 232 -6.28 4.66 -11.64
C PRO A 232 -5.08 4.88 -10.72
N ALA A 233 -4.03 5.55 -11.18
CA ALA A 233 -2.83 5.78 -10.36
C ALA A 233 -3.06 6.81 -9.23
N TYR A 234 -3.07 8.10 -9.57
CA TYR A 234 -3.25 9.21 -8.63
C TYR A 234 -3.85 10.43 -9.33
N GLU A 235 -4.32 11.41 -8.56
CA GLU A 235 -5.09 12.56 -9.07
C GLU A 235 -4.47 13.27 -10.27
N TRP A 236 -3.15 13.46 -10.28
CA TRP A 236 -2.44 14.20 -11.33
C TRP A 236 -2.44 13.49 -12.69
N ASN A 237 -2.49 12.16 -12.69
CA ASN A 237 -2.50 11.35 -13.89
C ASN A 237 -2.99 9.92 -13.59
N PHE A 238 -4.29 9.68 -13.77
CA PHE A 238 -4.84 8.34 -13.55
C PHE A 238 -4.29 7.30 -14.53
N SER A 239 -3.77 7.73 -15.68
CA SER A 239 -3.14 6.86 -16.68
C SER A 239 -1.70 6.48 -16.35
N ASP A 240 -1.11 6.94 -15.24
CA ASP A 240 0.20 6.45 -14.81
C ASP A 240 0.15 5.00 -14.32
N VAL A 241 1.33 4.40 -14.19
CA VAL A 241 1.49 3.01 -13.74
C VAL A 241 1.92 3.01 -12.28
N ASN A 242 1.22 2.24 -11.46
CA ASN A 242 1.49 2.08 -10.05
C ASN A 242 1.84 0.61 -9.75
N PRO A 243 2.70 0.33 -8.76
CA PRO A 243 2.96 -1.04 -8.34
C PRO A 243 1.65 -1.81 -8.05
N PRO A 244 1.49 -3.06 -8.53
CA PRO A 244 0.26 -3.84 -8.39
C PRO A 244 0.11 -4.46 -6.98
N VAL A 245 0.29 -3.64 -5.93
CA VAL A 245 0.29 -4.08 -4.53
C VAL A 245 -1.12 -4.35 -3.98
N LEU A 246 -2.19 -4.02 -4.72
CA LEU A 246 -3.57 -4.20 -4.24
C LEU A 246 -3.94 -5.67 -3.99
N ALA A 247 -3.43 -6.61 -4.80
CA ALA A 247 -3.64 -8.04 -4.57
C ALA A 247 -2.94 -8.52 -3.30
N TRP A 248 -1.70 -8.07 -3.07
CA TRP A 248 -0.99 -8.31 -1.81
C TRP A 248 -1.77 -7.72 -0.62
N ALA A 249 -2.20 -6.47 -0.72
CA ALA A 249 -2.95 -5.81 0.34
C ALA A 249 -4.24 -6.56 0.67
N ALA A 250 -5.01 -7.00 -0.34
CA ALA A 250 -6.22 -7.78 -0.14
C ALA A 250 -5.95 -9.11 0.57
N TRP A 251 -4.88 -9.81 0.16
CA TRP A 251 -4.44 -11.03 0.81
C TRP A 251 -4.07 -10.81 2.28
N ARG A 252 -3.32 -9.74 2.58
CA ARG A 252 -2.91 -9.40 3.95
C ARG A 252 -4.09 -8.98 4.82
N VAL A 253 -5.01 -8.16 4.31
CA VAL A 253 -6.23 -7.76 5.03
C VAL A 253 -7.08 -8.98 5.37
N TYR A 254 -7.25 -9.91 4.41
CA TYR A 254 -7.94 -11.17 4.63
C TYR A 254 -7.30 -12.02 5.73
N GLN A 255 -5.97 -12.13 5.73
CA GLN A 255 -5.23 -12.86 6.75
C GLN A 255 -5.31 -12.21 8.14
N ILE A 256 -5.24 -10.88 8.21
CA ILE A 256 -5.37 -10.12 9.45
C ILE A 256 -6.77 -10.32 10.05
N GLU A 257 -7.83 -10.16 9.26
CA GLU A 257 -9.21 -10.39 9.70
C GLU A 257 -9.43 -11.83 10.15
N ARG A 258 -8.90 -12.81 9.39
CA ARG A 258 -8.94 -14.23 9.77
C ARG A 258 -8.25 -14.47 11.11
N LYS A 259 -7.08 -13.88 11.35
CA LYS A 259 -6.37 -14.02 12.63
C LYS A 259 -7.19 -13.45 13.79
N GLN A 260 -7.86 -12.32 13.59
CA GLN A 260 -8.63 -11.63 14.61
C GLN A 260 -9.98 -12.30 14.92
N THR A 261 -10.66 -12.83 13.90
CA THR A 261 -12.05 -13.30 14.03
C THR A 261 -12.20 -14.82 13.91
N GLY A 262 -11.13 -15.53 13.53
CA GLY A 262 -11.14 -16.95 13.19
C GLY A 262 -11.67 -17.28 11.79
N LYS A 263 -12.22 -16.29 11.05
CA LYS A 263 -12.80 -16.50 9.71
C LYS A 263 -12.37 -15.39 8.74
N GLY A 264 -11.94 -15.78 7.54
CA GLY A 264 -11.65 -14.81 6.47
C GLY A 264 -12.89 -14.46 5.66
N ASP A 265 -12.98 -13.23 5.14
CA ASP A 265 -14.03 -12.82 4.20
C ASP A 265 -13.71 -13.31 2.77
N ARG A 266 -14.21 -14.50 2.45
CA ARG A 266 -14.01 -15.12 1.14
C ARG A 266 -14.63 -14.31 0.00
N ALA A 267 -15.80 -13.72 0.22
CA ALA A 267 -16.52 -12.97 -0.82
C ALA A 267 -15.76 -11.69 -1.21
N PHE A 268 -15.18 -11.00 -0.23
CA PHE A 268 -14.23 -9.91 -0.49
C PHE A 268 -13.04 -10.42 -1.32
N LEU A 269 -12.40 -11.50 -0.90
CA LEU A 269 -11.20 -12.00 -1.56
C LEU A 269 -11.47 -12.41 -3.02
N GLU A 270 -12.59 -13.09 -3.26
CA GLU A 270 -13.07 -13.47 -4.59
C GLU A 270 -13.37 -12.26 -5.48
N THR A 271 -14.02 -11.24 -4.92
CA THR A 271 -14.31 -9.98 -5.64
C THR A 271 -13.02 -9.32 -6.10
N ILE A 272 -12.05 -9.13 -5.20
CA ILE A 272 -10.78 -8.51 -5.55
C ILE A 272 -10.00 -9.39 -6.54
N PHE A 273 -10.01 -10.71 -6.36
CA PHE A 273 -9.36 -11.64 -7.29
C PHE A 273 -9.82 -11.41 -8.73
N HIS A 274 -11.13 -11.41 -8.98
CA HIS A 274 -11.68 -11.18 -10.33
C HIS A 274 -11.30 -9.81 -10.91
N LYS A 275 -11.31 -8.75 -10.09
CA LYS A 275 -10.90 -7.41 -10.51
C LYS A 275 -9.41 -7.33 -10.85
N MET A 276 -8.59 -8.03 -10.09
CA MET A 276 -7.16 -8.12 -10.33
C MET A 276 -6.82 -8.99 -11.54
N LEU A 277 -7.67 -9.93 -11.98
CA LEU A 277 -7.51 -10.60 -13.27
C LEU A 277 -7.51 -9.60 -14.44
N LEU A 278 -8.39 -8.59 -14.38
CA LEU A 278 -8.48 -7.54 -15.38
C LEU A 278 -7.22 -6.66 -15.36
N ALA A 279 -6.78 -6.26 -14.16
CA ALA A 279 -5.55 -5.49 -13.99
C ALA A 279 -4.32 -6.26 -14.47
N PHE A 280 -4.21 -7.54 -14.13
CA PHE A 280 -3.12 -8.41 -14.59
C PHE A 280 -3.09 -8.52 -16.11
N THR A 281 -4.26 -8.69 -16.74
CA THR A 281 -4.37 -8.77 -18.20
C THR A 281 -3.99 -7.44 -18.86
N TRP A 282 -4.36 -6.31 -18.27
CA TRP A 282 -3.90 -5.00 -18.72
C TRP A 282 -2.37 -4.87 -18.66
N TRP A 283 -1.75 -5.30 -17.56
CA TRP A 283 -0.30 -5.30 -17.40
C TRP A 283 0.41 -6.11 -18.48
N VAL A 284 0.00 -7.37 -18.68
CA VAL A 284 0.57 -8.25 -19.71
C VAL A 284 0.44 -7.62 -21.10
N ASN A 285 -0.70 -7.01 -21.43
CA ASN A 285 -0.92 -6.49 -22.78
C ASN A 285 -0.29 -5.10 -23.03
N ARG A 286 -0.10 -4.28 -21.99
CA ARG A 286 0.34 -2.88 -22.13
C ARG A 286 1.75 -2.62 -21.66
N LYS A 287 2.31 -3.49 -20.83
CA LYS A 287 3.60 -3.30 -20.18
C LYS A 287 4.60 -4.41 -20.50
N ASP A 288 4.19 -5.47 -21.22
CA ASP A 288 5.08 -6.42 -21.89
C ASP A 288 4.86 -6.32 -23.41
N SER A 289 5.23 -5.18 -24.00
CA SER A 289 4.93 -4.84 -25.40
C SER A 289 5.49 -5.84 -26.43
N LYS A 290 6.50 -6.62 -26.03
CA LYS A 290 7.18 -7.63 -26.87
C LYS A 290 6.82 -9.08 -26.53
N GLY A 291 5.96 -9.31 -25.53
CA GLY A 291 5.56 -10.66 -25.11
C GLY A 291 6.72 -11.51 -24.59
N LYS A 292 7.71 -10.87 -23.95
CA LYS A 292 8.94 -11.50 -23.46
C LYS A 292 8.92 -11.75 -21.95
N ASN A 293 7.85 -11.37 -21.25
CA ASN A 293 7.74 -11.35 -19.79
C ASN A 293 8.78 -10.43 -19.14
N ILE A 294 9.17 -9.36 -19.84
CA ILE A 294 9.96 -8.25 -19.29
C ILE A 294 9.07 -7.03 -19.32
N PHE A 295 8.82 -6.45 -18.15
CA PHE A 295 7.85 -5.39 -18.00
C PHE A 295 8.52 -4.02 -17.97
N GLU A 296 7.92 -3.06 -18.67
CA GLU A 296 8.48 -1.73 -18.90
C GLU A 296 7.45 -0.60 -18.72
N GLY A 297 7.98 0.58 -18.41
CA GLY A 297 7.29 1.86 -18.43
C GLY A 297 6.48 2.17 -17.17
N GLY A 298 6.57 3.41 -16.70
CA GLY A 298 5.74 3.91 -15.62
C GLY A 298 6.48 4.60 -14.49
N PHE A 299 5.69 5.30 -13.67
CA PHE A 299 6.08 5.87 -12.38
C PHE A 299 6.54 4.80 -11.38
N LEU A 300 5.83 3.66 -11.31
CA LEU A 300 6.13 2.50 -10.44
C LEU A 300 6.43 2.86 -8.96
N GLY A 301 5.95 4.02 -8.50
CA GLY A 301 6.12 4.48 -7.12
C GLY A 301 7.54 4.95 -6.77
N LEU A 302 8.46 5.07 -7.74
CA LEU A 302 9.88 5.34 -7.51
C LEU A 302 10.36 6.50 -8.40
N ASP A 303 9.97 7.72 -8.05
CA ASP A 303 9.95 8.93 -8.90
C ASP A 303 11.30 9.21 -9.59
N ASN A 304 12.34 9.50 -8.80
CA ASN A 304 13.66 9.93 -9.28
C ASN A 304 14.74 8.83 -9.13
N ILE A 305 14.35 7.58 -8.89
CA ILE A 305 15.28 6.44 -8.66
C ILE A 305 16.22 6.20 -9.85
N GLY A 306 15.71 6.46 -11.06
CA GLY A 306 16.37 6.15 -12.33
C GLY A 306 17.27 7.26 -12.84
N VAL A 307 18.01 6.95 -13.91
CA VAL A 307 18.86 7.90 -14.64
C VAL A 307 18.01 8.90 -15.44
N PHE A 308 16.84 8.46 -15.92
CA PHE A 308 15.90 9.22 -16.73
C PHE A 308 14.51 9.20 -16.10
N ASP A 309 13.63 10.10 -16.55
CA ASP A 309 12.19 9.88 -16.40
C ASP A 309 11.82 8.55 -17.07
N ARG A 310 11.23 7.66 -16.28
CA ARG A 310 10.89 6.28 -16.66
C ARG A 310 9.70 6.21 -17.62
N ASN A 311 9.02 7.33 -17.82
CA ASN A 311 8.00 7.53 -18.85
C ASN A 311 8.55 8.18 -20.13
N ALA A 312 9.84 8.57 -20.16
CA ALA A 312 10.42 9.19 -21.34
C ALA A 312 10.41 8.23 -22.54
N SER A 313 9.95 8.74 -23.68
CA SER A 313 10.05 8.05 -24.97
C SER A 313 11.23 8.61 -25.74
N PHE A 314 12.11 7.73 -26.21
CA PHE A 314 13.28 8.14 -26.99
C PHE A 314 12.96 8.09 -28.50
N PRO A 315 13.14 9.19 -29.25
CA PRO A 315 12.80 9.24 -30.68
C PRO A 315 13.57 8.24 -31.56
N ASP A 316 14.73 7.80 -31.11
CA ASP A 316 15.61 6.87 -31.83
C ASP A 316 15.18 5.40 -31.70
N GLY A 317 14.15 5.09 -30.89
CA GLY A 317 13.69 3.72 -30.62
C GLY A 317 14.37 3.08 -29.41
N THR A 318 15.16 3.84 -28.67
CA THR A 318 15.69 3.41 -27.36
C THR A 318 14.54 3.14 -26.38
N HIS A 319 14.65 2.07 -25.60
CA HIS A 319 13.69 1.73 -24.55
C HIS A 319 14.36 1.08 -23.35
N LEU A 320 13.67 1.09 -22.22
CA LEU A 320 14.18 0.68 -20.92
C LEU A 320 13.47 -0.59 -20.44
N GLU A 321 14.23 -1.67 -20.26
CA GLU A 321 13.76 -2.87 -19.57
C GLU A 321 14.02 -2.73 -18.06
N GLN A 322 12.97 -2.91 -17.25
CA GLN A 322 12.99 -2.52 -15.83
C GLN A 322 12.96 -3.74 -14.90
N SER A 323 13.93 -3.82 -13.99
CA SER A 323 14.07 -4.91 -13.01
C SER A 323 12.95 -4.92 -11.99
N ASP A 324 12.57 -3.76 -11.47
CA ASP A 324 11.45 -3.63 -10.53
C ASP A 324 10.10 -3.89 -11.19
N GLY A 325 9.83 -3.33 -12.39
CA GLY A 325 8.58 -3.58 -13.13
C GLY A 325 8.34 -5.07 -13.35
N THR A 326 9.40 -5.79 -13.72
CA THR A 326 9.37 -7.25 -13.89
C THR A 326 9.24 -7.98 -12.56
N SER A 327 9.91 -7.51 -11.50
CA SER A 327 9.78 -8.06 -10.13
C SER A 327 8.37 -7.89 -9.56
N TRP A 328 7.74 -6.73 -9.80
CA TRP A 328 6.38 -6.42 -9.39
C TRP A 328 5.38 -7.39 -10.01
N MET A 329 5.55 -7.72 -11.29
CA MET A 329 4.71 -8.71 -11.96
C MET A 329 4.98 -10.15 -11.49
N GLY A 330 6.22 -10.46 -11.10
CA GLY A 330 6.54 -11.71 -10.42
C GLY A 330 5.79 -11.84 -9.09
N MET A 331 5.88 -10.81 -8.25
CA MET A 331 5.15 -10.72 -6.98
C MET A 331 3.62 -10.76 -7.21
N PHE A 332 3.10 -10.03 -8.19
CA PHE A 332 1.68 -10.00 -8.51
C PHE A 332 1.16 -11.38 -8.95
N SER A 333 1.93 -12.10 -9.77
CA SER A 333 1.62 -13.48 -10.17
C SER A 333 1.54 -14.40 -8.95
N LEU A 334 2.50 -14.32 -8.04
CA LEU A 334 2.50 -15.14 -6.82
C LEU A 334 1.33 -14.80 -5.89
N ASN A 335 1.00 -13.52 -5.71
CA ASN A 335 -0.14 -13.10 -4.91
C ASN A 335 -1.46 -13.65 -5.48
N LEU A 336 -1.67 -13.55 -6.79
CA LEU A 336 -2.89 -14.08 -7.43
C LEU A 336 -2.95 -15.60 -7.40
N MET A 337 -1.82 -16.28 -7.57
CA MET A 337 -1.73 -17.72 -7.39
C MET A 337 -2.11 -18.11 -5.96
N ARG A 338 -1.56 -17.44 -4.94
CA ARG A 338 -1.85 -17.70 -3.52
C ARG A 338 -3.32 -17.48 -3.19
N ILE A 339 -3.92 -16.40 -3.71
CA ILE A 339 -5.35 -16.12 -3.56
C ILE A 339 -6.20 -17.20 -4.26
N ALA A 340 -5.86 -17.59 -5.48
CA ALA A 340 -6.58 -18.63 -6.21
C ALA A 340 -6.53 -19.98 -5.48
N ILE A 341 -5.37 -20.36 -4.94
CA ILE A 341 -5.22 -21.57 -4.11
C ILE A 341 -6.11 -21.49 -2.86
N GLU A 342 -6.18 -20.33 -2.21
CA GLU A 342 -7.06 -20.16 -1.05
C GLU A 342 -8.53 -20.31 -1.43
N LEU A 343 -8.98 -19.72 -2.54
CA LEU A 343 -10.36 -19.84 -3.02
C LEU A 343 -10.69 -21.28 -3.47
N ALA A 344 -9.68 -21.99 -3.99
CA ALA A 344 -9.78 -23.38 -4.44
C ALA A 344 -10.10 -24.37 -3.33
N MET A 345 -9.77 -24.04 -2.08
CA MET A 345 -10.09 -24.87 -0.91
C MET A 345 -11.59 -25.09 -0.72
N GLU A 346 -12.41 -24.19 -1.25
CA GLU A 346 -13.87 -24.30 -1.21
C GLU A 346 -14.50 -24.42 -2.61
N ASP A 347 -13.78 -24.03 -3.67
CA ASP A 347 -14.25 -24.12 -5.06
C ASP A 347 -13.13 -24.48 -6.05
N HIS A 348 -13.08 -25.75 -6.43
CA HIS A 348 -12.09 -26.34 -7.35
C HIS A 348 -11.92 -25.62 -8.71
N VAL A 349 -12.87 -24.77 -9.14
CA VAL A 349 -12.74 -23.98 -10.37
C VAL A 349 -11.47 -23.10 -10.34
N TYR A 350 -11.09 -22.60 -9.16
CA TYR A 350 -9.91 -21.75 -8.99
C TYR A 350 -8.57 -22.50 -9.16
N GLU A 351 -8.56 -23.84 -9.14
CA GLU A 351 -7.34 -24.60 -9.39
C GLU A 351 -6.77 -24.36 -10.79
N ASN A 352 -7.64 -24.13 -11.79
CA ASN A 352 -7.21 -23.89 -13.18
C ASN A 352 -6.47 -22.55 -13.30
N ILE A 353 -7.00 -21.50 -12.68
CA ILE A 353 -6.44 -20.16 -12.78
C ILE A 353 -5.19 -20.01 -11.89
N ALA A 354 -5.06 -20.79 -10.81
CA ALA A 354 -3.82 -20.87 -10.04
C ALA A 354 -2.64 -21.34 -10.91
N THR A 355 -2.85 -22.35 -11.76
CA THR A 355 -1.82 -22.83 -12.71
C THR A 355 -1.37 -21.72 -13.67
N LYS A 356 -2.28 -20.92 -14.22
CA LYS A 356 -1.93 -19.79 -15.10
C LYS A 356 -0.90 -18.85 -14.45
N PHE A 357 -1.11 -18.49 -13.18
CA PHE A 357 -0.22 -17.57 -12.48
C PHE A 357 1.12 -18.19 -12.13
N PHE A 358 1.11 -19.48 -11.79
CA PHE A 358 2.33 -20.26 -11.64
C PHE A 358 3.16 -20.24 -12.93
N GLU A 359 2.56 -20.57 -14.07
CA GLU A 359 3.25 -20.58 -15.38
C GLU A 359 3.79 -19.20 -15.76
N HIS A 360 3.02 -18.13 -15.52
CA HIS A 360 3.45 -16.78 -15.83
C HIS A 360 4.63 -16.35 -14.95
N PHE A 361 4.60 -16.68 -13.67
CA PHE A 361 5.72 -16.48 -12.76
C PHE A 361 7.00 -17.20 -13.24
N LEU A 362 6.89 -18.43 -13.73
CA LEU A 362 8.03 -19.15 -14.31
C LEU A 362 8.62 -18.43 -15.53
N GLY A 363 7.75 -17.92 -16.41
CA GLY A 363 8.16 -17.13 -17.57
C GLY A 363 8.93 -15.87 -17.18
N ILE A 364 8.42 -15.12 -16.19
CA ILE A 364 9.08 -13.94 -15.62
C ILE A 364 10.45 -14.30 -15.05
N ALA A 365 10.52 -15.34 -14.21
CA ALA A 365 11.78 -15.77 -13.61
C ALA A 365 12.82 -16.20 -14.67
N ALA A 366 12.39 -16.76 -15.79
CA ALA A 366 13.27 -17.09 -16.91
C ALA A 366 13.77 -15.89 -17.68
N ALA A 367 12.88 -14.92 -17.93
CA ALA A 367 13.21 -13.68 -18.62
C ALA A 367 14.26 -12.87 -17.83
N MET A 368 14.02 -12.66 -16.53
CA MET A 368 14.96 -11.92 -15.67
C MET A 368 16.34 -12.57 -15.58
N ASN A 369 16.40 -13.90 -15.67
CA ASN A 369 17.62 -14.69 -15.52
C ASN A 369 18.26 -15.12 -16.85
N ASN A 370 17.77 -14.62 -17.99
CA ASN A 370 18.24 -14.89 -19.36
C ASN A 370 18.26 -16.36 -19.80
N LEU A 371 17.30 -17.16 -19.33
CA LEU A 371 17.36 -18.60 -19.61
C LEU A 371 16.82 -18.90 -21.01
N GLY A 372 17.74 -19.13 -21.95
CA GLY A 372 17.44 -19.41 -23.36
C GLY A 372 18.50 -18.92 -24.34
N GLY A 373 19.48 -18.12 -23.87
CA GLY A 373 20.60 -17.64 -24.70
C GLY A 373 20.20 -16.74 -25.88
N LYS A 374 18.92 -16.30 -25.91
CA LYS A 374 18.30 -15.51 -26.97
C LYS A 374 17.96 -14.08 -26.52
N GLY A 375 18.35 -13.71 -25.30
CA GLY A 375 18.12 -12.39 -24.69
C GLY A 375 19.27 -11.98 -23.79
N ILE A 376 19.04 -10.97 -22.95
CA ILE A 376 20.01 -10.42 -22.00
C ILE A 376 19.26 -10.30 -20.69
N GLY A 377 19.80 -10.91 -19.64
CA GLY A 377 19.17 -10.92 -18.32
C GLY A 377 19.36 -9.58 -17.63
N LEU A 378 18.52 -9.33 -16.63
CA LEU A 378 18.66 -8.16 -15.77
C LEU A 378 19.72 -8.37 -14.68
N TRP A 379 20.23 -9.60 -14.54
CA TRP A 379 21.33 -9.95 -13.64
C TRP A 379 22.68 -9.72 -14.30
N ASP A 380 23.52 -8.93 -13.65
CA ASP A 380 24.92 -8.74 -14.00
C ASP A 380 25.78 -9.74 -13.21
N GLU A 381 26.53 -10.59 -13.91
CA GLU A 381 27.35 -11.65 -13.29
C GLU A 381 28.66 -11.10 -12.67
N GLU A 382 29.16 -9.95 -13.14
CA GLU A 382 30.36 -9.31 -12.59
C GLU A 382 30.03 -8.58 -11.28
N ASP A 383 28.96 -7.80 -11.32
CA ASP A 383 28.46 -7.05 -10.18
C ASP A 383 27.59 -7.92 -9.27
N GLU A 384 27.26 -9.17 -9.63
CA GLU A 384 26.33 -10.05 -8.89
C GLU A 384 25.06 -9.30 -8.41
N PHE A 385 24.45 -8.47 -9.26
CA PHE A 385 23.36 -7.57 -8.90
C PHE A 385 22.39 -7.38 -10.07
N TYR A 386 21.13 -7.01 -9.78
CA TYR A 386 20.15 -6.72 -10.82
C TYR A 386 20.17 -5.24 -11.20
N TYR A 387 20.08 -4.95 -12.50
CA TYR A 387 20.03 -3.61 -13.05
C TYR A 387 18.93 -3.48 -14.10
N ASP A 388 18.42 -2.25 -14.28
CA ASP A 388 17.67 -1.90 -15.48
C ASP A 388 18.61 -1.94 -16.70
N VAL A 389 18.07 -2.25 -17.87
CA VAL A 389 18.84 -2.37 -19.10
C VAL A 389 18.28 -1.43 -20.16
N LEU A 390 19.13 -0.55 -20.67
CA LEU A 390 18.81 0.33 -21.79
C LEU A 390 19.12 -0.39 -23.11
N HIS A 391 18.11 -0.50 -23.97
CA HIS A 391 18.25 -1.05 -25.32
C HIS A 391 18.31 0.08 -26.33
N THR A 392 19.42 0.21 -27.04
CA THR A 392 19.61 1.26 -28.04
C THR A 392 19.48 0.71 -29.47
N PRO A 393 19.27 1.57 -30.49
CA PRO A 393 19.38 1.17 -31.89
C PRO A 393 20.69 0.44 -32.19
N GLY A 394 20.63 -0.51 -33.13
CA GLY A 394 21.77 -1.35 -33.48
C GLY A 394 21.97 -2.59 -32.57
N GLY A 395 21.04 -2.84 -31.64
CA GLY A 395 21.04 -4.05 -30.81
C GLY A 395 22.02 -4.01 -29.63
N ARG A 396 22.56 -2.83 -29.30
CA ARG A 396 23.38 -2.63 -28.11
C ARG A 396 22.49 -2.53 -26.87
N TYR A 397 22.99 -3.11 -25.79
CA TYR A 397 22.39 -3.16 -24.47
C TYR A 397 23.36 -2.54 -23.47
N ILE A 398 22.83 -1.72 -22.56
CA ILE A 398 23.62 -1.01 -21.57
C ILE A 398 22.96 -1.22 -20.20
N PRO A 399 23.53 -2.08 -19.34
CA PRO A 399 23.11 -2.16 -17.95
C PRO A 399 23.31 -0.81 -17.26
N LEU A 400 22.25 -0.29 -16.67
CA LEU A 400 22.30 0.92 -15.86
C LEU A 400 22.80 0.53 -14.47
N LYS A 401 24.13 0.55 -14.27
CA LYS A 401 24.82 0.15 -13.02
C LYS A 401 24.59 1.11 -11.84
N VAL A 402 23.33 1.44 -11.59
CA VAL A 402 22.83 2.18 -10.43
C VAL A 402 22.40 1.15 -9.39
N ARG A 403 23.17 1.02 -8.30
CA ARG A 403 22.89 0.15 -7.16
C ARG A 403 21.77 0.74 -6.33
N SER A 404 20.54 0.63 -6.83
CA SER A 404 19.35 1.09 -6.15
C SER A 404 18.48 -0.07 -5.66
N VAL A 405 17.42 0.27 -4.93
CA VAL A 405 16.47 -0.72 -4.42
C VAL A 405 15.78 -1.49 -5.55
N VAL A 406 15.78 -0.96 -6.78
CA VAL A 406 15.32 -1.66 -8.00
C VAL A 406 16.03 -3.00 -8.20
N GLY A 407 17.32 -3.07 -7.89
CA GLY A 407 18.09 -4.33 -7.97
C GLY A 407 17.82 -5.29 -6.80
N LEU A 408 17.14 -4.83 -5.74
CA LEU A 408 16.70 -5.66 -4.62
C LEU A 408 15.24 -6.14 -4.77
N MET A 409 14.44 -5.51 -5.64
CA MET A 409 13.04 -5.87 -5.90
C MET A 409 12.79 -7.34 -6.27
N PRO A 410 13.72 -8.06 -6.92
CA PRO A 410 13.56 -9.50 -7.16
C PRO A 410 13.43 -10.36 -5.89
N LEU A 411 13.79 -9.83 -4.71
CA LEU A 411 13.55 -10.48 -3.41
C LEU A 411 12.06 -10.48 -3.02
N LEU A 412 11.26 -9.55 -3.55
CA LEU A 412 9.85 -9.40 -3.20
C LEU A 412 8.94 -10.46 -3.84
N ALA A 413 9.38 -11.05 -4.94
CA ALA A 413 8.69 -12.12 -5.63
C ALA A 413 9.05 -13.46 -4.98
N VAL A 414 8.47 -13.72 -3.81
CA VAL A 414 8.60 -14.96 -3.03
C VAL A 414 7.22 -15.42 -2.56
N GLU A 415 7.01 -16.73 -2.51
CA GLU A 415 5.84 -17.37 -1.89
C GLU A 415 6.23 -18.77 -1.39
N THR A 416 5.62 -19.22 -0.28
CA THR A 416 5.84 -20.56 0.27
C THR A 416 4.53 -21.32 0.39
N ILE A 417 4.48 -22.51 -0.21
CA ILE A 417 3.29 -23.34 -0.22
C ILE A 417 3.55 -24.60 0.60
N GLN A 418 2.70 -24.87 1.60
CA GLN A 418 2.74 -26.13 2.35
C GLN A 418 2.29 -27.30 1.46
N TRP A 419 2.96 -28.44 1.58
CA TRP A 419 2.64 -29.62 0.77
C TRP A 419 1.18 -30.07 0.96
N GLN A 420 0.64 -30.00 2.18
CA GLN A 420 -0.74 -30.36 2.51
C GLN A 420 -1.76 -29.55 1.70
N LEU A 421 -1.46 -28.28 1.39
CA LEU A 421 -2.33 -27.43 0.60
C LEU A 421 -2.35 -27.86 -0.88
N ILE A 422 -1.20 -28.32 -1.39
CA ILE A 422 -1.07 -28.84 -2.75
C ILE A 422 -1.77 -30.19 -2.86
N ASP A 423 -1.59 -31.05 -1.86
CA ASP A 423 -2.19 -32.38 -1.84
C ASP A 423 -3.73 -32.33 -1.74
N ALA A 424 -4.27 -31.28 -1.12
CA ALA A 424 -5.70 -31.00 -1.07
C ALA A 424 -6.30 -30.52 -2.41
N LEU A 425 -5.47 -30.16 -3.39
CA LEU A 425 -5.88 -29.59 -4.68
C LEU A 425 -5.34 -30.43 -5.85
N PRO A 426 -5.97 -31.58 -6.16
CA PRO A 426 -5.41 -32.57 -7.07
C PRO A 426 -5.24 -32.07 -8.51
N GLY A 427 -6.14 -31.21 -9.00
CA GLY A 427 -6.05 -30.64 -10.35
C GLY A 427 -4.91 -29.63 -10.48
N PHE A 428 -4.69 -28.81 -9.44
CA PHE A 428 -3.53 -27.93 -9.36
C PHE A 428 -2.23 -28.75 -9.29
N LYS A 429 -2.19 -29.77 -8.43
CA LYS A 429 -1.04 -30.67 -8.25
C LYS A 429 -0.65 -31.37 -9.56
N GLU A 430 -1.60 -31.98 -10.27
CA GLU A 430 -1.34 -32.68 -11.52
C GLU A 430 -0.74 -31.75 -12.58
N ARG A 431 -1.33 -30.56 -12.76
CA ARG A 431 -0.82 -29.57 -13.72
C ARG A 431 0.56 -29.03 -13.35
N LEU A 432 0.78 -28.81 -12.07
CA LEU A 432 2.07 -28.38 -11.54
C LEU A 432 3.16 -29.43 -11.79
N GLU A 433 2.89 -30.69 -11.46
CA GLU A 433 3.80 -31.81 -11.72
C GLU A 433 4.05 -32.01 -13.21
N TRP A 434 3.00 -31.91 -14.04
CA TRP A 434 3.11 -31.95 -15.49
C TRP A 434 4.04 -30.84 -16.01
N TYR A 435 3.85 -29.60 -15.56
CA TYR A 435 4.65 -28.47 -16.02
C TYR A 435 6.12 -28.63 -15.62
N LEU A 436 6.38 -29.05 -14.38
CA LEU A 436 7.75 -29.29 -13.90
C LEU A 436 8.45 -30.41 -14.68
N ALA A 437 7.72 -31.45 -15.09
CA ALA A 437 8.25 -32.55 -15.90
C ALA A 437 8.51 -32.15 -17.36
N HIS A 438 7.64 -31.34 -17.97
CA HIS A 438 7.70 -31.00 -19.39
C HIS A 438 8.47 -29.70 -19.69
N ARG A 439 8.67 -28.84 -18.69
CA ARG A 439 9.47 -27.60 -18.77
C ARG A 439 10.61 -27.59 -17.75
N PRO A 440 11.55 -28.55 -17.84
CA PRO A 440 12.67 -28.64 -16.90
C PRO A 440 13.60 -27.42 -16.98
N ASP A 441 13.62 -26.72 -18.13
CA ASP A 441 14.30 -25.43 -18.32
C ASP A 441 13.78 -24.37 -17.34
N LEU A 442 12.46 -24.26 -17.20
CA LEU A 442 11.80 -23.32 -16.28
C LEU A 442 11.80 -23.82 -14.84
N ALA A 443 11.59 -25.12 -14.64
CA ALA A 443 11.57 -25.73 -13.31
C ALA A 443 12.88 -25.49 -12.54
N ARG A 444 14.03 -25.55 -13.23
CA ARG A 444 15.36 -25.31 -12.66
C ARG A 444 15.56 -23.88 -12.14
N LEU A 445 14.77 -22.91 -12.60
CA LEU A 445 14.97 -21.51 -12.21
C LEU A 445 14.40 -21.19 -10.84
N VAL A 446 13.18 -21.63 -10.59
CA VAL A 446 12.43 -21.19 -9.39
C VAL A 446 12.34 -22.25 -8.32
N SER A 447 12.67 -23.51 -8.62
CA SER A 447 12.39 -24.58 -7.68
C SER A 447 13.43 -25.68 -7.70
N ARG A 448 13.86 -26.08 -6.50
CA ARG A 448 14.28 -27.45 -6.26
C ARG A 448 13.02 -28.07 -5.70
N TRP A 449 12.01 -28.21 -6.55
CA TRP A 449 10.65 -28.57 -6.12
C TRP A 449 10.62 -29.90 -5.37
N GLN A 450 11.60 -30.75 -5.64
CA GLN A 450 11.77 -32.04 -4.99
C GLN A 450 12.47 -31.93 -3.64
N GLU A 451 13.07 -30.79 -3.30
CA GLU A 451 13.68 -30.52 -1.99
C GLU A 451 12.66 -29.82 -1.08
N PRO A 452 12.10 -30.51 -0.09
CA PRO A 452 11.24 -29.88 0.89
C PRO A 452 12.05 -28.91 1.77
N GLY A 453 11.50 -27.72 2.02
CA GLY A 453 11.95 -26.84 3.08
C GLY A 453 11.37 -27.25 4.44
N MET A 454 11.49 -26.35 5.42
CA MET A 454 10.84 -26.49 6.73
C MET A 454 9.35 -26.80 6.59
N HIS A 455 8.88 -27.80 7.33
CA HIS A 455 7.49 -28.30 7.30
C HIS A 455 7.00 -28.68 5.89
N GLU A 456 7.87 -29.29 5.08
CA GLU A 456 7.59 -29.73 3.71
C GLU A 456 7.14 -28.61 2.76
N ARG A 457 7.49 -27.36 3.06
CA ARG A 457 7.14 -26.23 2.19
C ARG A 457 7.91 -26.28 0.88
N ARG A 458 7.27 -25.76 -0.15
CA ARG A 458 7.88 -25.49 -1.47
C ARG A 458 8.08 -23.99 -1.62
N LEU A 459 9.26 -23.62 -2.16
CA LEU A 459 9.63 -22.24 -2.44
C LEU A 459 9.39 -21.92 -3.91
N LEU A 460 8.72 -20.79 -4.15
CA LEU A 460 8.67 -20.12 -5.43
C LEU A 460 9.27 -18.74 -5.25
N ALA A 461 10.44 -18.50 -5.85
CA ALA A 461 11.12 -17.22 -5.77
C ALA A 461 11.93 -16.93 -7.03
N ILE A 462 12.02 -15.65 -7.42
CA ILE A 462 12.88 -15.23 -8.54
C ILE A 462 14.36 -15.38 -8.14
N THR A 463 14.68 -15.01 -6.91
CA THR A 463 16.04 -15.06 -6.36
C THR A 463 16.14 -16.11 -5.27
N ARG A 464 17.14 -17.00 -5.38
CA ARG A 464 17.38 -18.07 -4.42
C ARG A 464 18.86 -18.45 -4.36
N GLY A 465 19.25 -19.19 -3.32
CA GLY A 465 20.61 -19.71 -3.19
C GLY A 465 21.68 -18.63 -3.33
N HIS A 466 22.56 -18.77 -4.31
CA HIS A 466 23.69 -17.86 -4.54
C HIS A 466 23.25 -16.42 -4.81
N ARG A 467 22.35 -16.17 -5.78
CA ARG A 467 21.91 -14.80 -6.12
C ARG A 467 21.27 -14.10 -4.92
N MET A 468 20.45 -14.82 -4.15
CA MET A 468 19.88 -14.29 -2.91
C MET A 468 20.96 -13.89 -1.89
N LYS A 469 21.98 -14.73 -1.69
CA LYS A 469 23.12 -14.38 -0.81
C LYS A 469 23.88 -13.14 -1.30
N CYS A 470 24.09 -12.98 -2.60
CA CYS A 470 24.75 -11.80 -3.17
C CYS A 470 23.94 -10.52 -2.95
N LEU A 471 22.61 -10.58 -3.14
CA LEU A 471 21.72 -9.44 -2.87
C LEU A 471 21.69 -9.10 -1.38
N LEU A 472 21.53 -10.10 -0.50
CA LEU A 472 21.52 -9.89 0.95
C LEU A 472 22.85 -9.34 1.46
N ARG A 473 23.99 -9.80 0.93
CA ARG A 473 25.32 -9.26 1.26
C ARG A 473 25.38 -7.75 1.01
N ARG A 474 24.85 -7.25 -0.11
CA ARG A 474 24.82 -5.81 -0.39
C ARG A 474 23.75 -5.07 0.43
N MET A 475 22.56 -5.64 0.52
CA MET A 475 21.44 -5.04 1.26
C MET A 475 21.79 -4.80 2.73
N LEU A 476 22.57 -5.70 3.33
CA LEU A 476 22.95 -5.69 4.74
C LEU A 476 24.32 -5.05 5.01
N ASP A 477 24.96 -4.45 4.00
CA ASP A 477 26.22 -3.73 4.16
C ASP A 477 25.99 -2.27 4.58
N PRO A 478 26.54 -1.81 5.72
CA PRO A 478 26.42 -0.42 6.17
C PRO A 478 26.97 0.63 5.19
N ASN A 479 27.97 0.26 4.39
CA ASN A 479 28.58 1.12 3.37
C ASN A 479 27.80 1.12 2.05
N GLU A 480 26.77 0.28 1.93
CA GLU A 480 25.87 0.23 0.79
C GLU A 480 24.45 0.61 1.27
N PHE A 481 23.59 -0.38 1.47
CA PHE A 481 22.16 -0.15 1.70
C PHE A 481 21.75 -0.10 3.17
N LEU A 482 22.47 -0.74 4.09
CA LEU A 482 22.02 -0.86 5.47
C LEU A 482 22.25 0.44 6.25
N SER A 483 21.17 1.10 6.63
CA SER A 483 21.16 2.22 7.56
C SER A 483 20.82 1.76 8.98
N ASP A 484 21.16 2.58 9.98
CA ASP A 484 20.67 2.44 11.34
C ASP A 484 19.15 2.56 11.47
N TYR A 485 18.48 3.00 10.39
CA TYR A 485 17.05 3.27 10.33
C TYR A 485 16.29 2.44 9.30
N GLY A 486 16.96 1.51 8.59
CA GLY A 486 16.34 0.66 7.57
C GLY A 486 17.23 0.45 6.33
N VAL A 487 16.66 -0.07 5.25
CA VAL A 487 17.30 -0.22 3.94
C VAL A 487 17.13 1.09 3.15
N ARG A 488 18.25 1.65 2.68
CA ARG A 488 18.29 2.85 1.82
C ARG A 488 17.72 2.56 0.44
N SER A 489 17.13 3.56 -0.19
CA SER A 489 16.62 3.48 -1.57
C SER A 489 17.72 3.45 -2.63
N LEU A 490 18.90 4.02 -2.34
CA LEU A 490 20.10 3.94 -3.15
C LEU A 490 21.30 3.58 -2.28
N SER A 491 22.20 2.75 -2.81
CA SER A 491 23.43 2.42 -2.12
C SER A 491 24.29 3.65 -1.84
N LYS A 492 24.81 3.72 -0.62
CA LYS A 492 25.80 4.71 -0.18
C LYS A 492 27.13 4.61 -0.93
N TYR A 493 27.40 3.50 -1.63
CA TYR A 493 28.53 3.36 -2.55
C TYR A 493 28.59 4.52 -3.57
N HIS A 494 27.43 5.00 -4.05
CA HIS A 494 27.33 6.09 -5.01
C HIS A 494 27.67 7.47 -4.44
N LYS A 495 27.97 7.58 -3.14
CA LYS A 495 28.53 8.80 -2.55
C LYS A 495 29.92 9.09 -3.12
N ASP A 496 30.77 8.07 -3.20
CA ASP A 496 32.14 8.19 -3.70
C ASP A 496 32.26 7.76 -5.18
N HIS A 497 31.25 7.02 -5.68
CA HIS A 497 31.22 6.47 -7.04
C HIS A 497 29.90 6.81 -7.75
N PRO A 498 29.63 8.10 -8.05
CA PRO A 498 28.39 8.48 -8.73
C PRO A 498 28.28 7.80 -10.09
N TYR A 499 27.10 7.29 -10.43
CA TYR A 499 26.88 6.67 -11.73
C TYR A 499 26.72 7.75 -12.79
N ARG A 500 27.43 7.60 -13.91
CA ARG A 500 27.46 8.56 -15.03
C ARG A 500 27.12 7.85 -16.32
N LEU A 501 26.23 8.44 -17.11
CA LEU A 501 25.85 7.92 -18.42
C LEU A 501 25.76 9.07 -19.42
N LEU A 502 26.43 8.92 -20.56
CA LEU A 502 26.36 9.85 -21.68
C LEU A 502 25.29 9.37 -22.66
N VAL A 503 24.22 10.16 -22.85
CA VAL A 503 23.17 9.91 -23.85
C VAL A 503 22.90 11.20 -24.62
N HIS A 504 22.93 11.13 -25.95
CA HIS A 504 22.70 12.28 -26.85
C HIS A 504 23.52 13.53 -26.48
N ASP A 505 24.81 13.35 -26.18
CA ASP A 505 25.76 14.39 -25.77
C ASP A 505 25.42 15.10 -24.43
N GLU A 506 24.47 14.58 -23.66
CA GLU A 506 24.16 15.01 -22.31
C GLU A 506 24.66 13.99 -21.28
N GLU A 507 25.43 14.45 -20.28
CA GLU A 507 25.82 13.62 -19.15
C GLU A 507 24.69 13.59 -18.11
N LYS A 508 24.18 12.39 -17.81
CA LYS A 508 23.27 12.16 -16.69
C LYS A 508 24.05 11.56 -15.52
N VAL A 509 23.80 12.09 -14.33
CA VAL A 509 24.48 11.68 -13.09
C VAL A 509 23.45 11.25 -12.04
N VAL A 510 23.73 10.13 -11.39
CA VAL A 510 23.01 9.65 -10.20
C VAL A 510 23.95 9.66 -9.01
N ASN A 511 23.68 10.54 -8.05
CA ASN A 511 24.42 10.68 -6.80
C ASN A 511 23.66 10.00 -5.64
N TYR A 512 24.39 9.65 -4.58
CA TYR A 512 23.79 9.35 -3.29
C TYR A 512 23.37 10.64 -2.57
N GLU A 513 22.06 10.77 -2.35
CA GLU A 513 21.40 11.93 -1.77
C GLU A 513 20.56 11.43 -0.59
N PRO A 514 21.08 11.39 0.65
CA PRO A 514 20.38 10.77 1.77
C PRO A 514 19.17 11.57 2.27
N ALA A 515 18.93 12.79 1.77
CA ALA A 515 17.89 13.72 2.21
C ALA A 515 16.98 14.13 1.04
N GLU A 516 16.67 15.42 0.87
CA GLU A 516 15.94 15.95 -0.27
C GLU A 516 16.71 15.78 -1.59
N SER A 517 15.98 15.70 -2.71
CA SER A 517 16.56 15.56 -4.04
C SER A 517 17.30 16.84 -4.43
N GLN A 518 18.49 16.70 -5.03
CA GLN A 518 19.22 17.83 -5.62
C GLN A 518 18.74 18.16 -7.04
N THR A 519 17.83 17.35 -7.60
CA THR A 519 17.27 17.52 -8.94
C THR A 519 15.77 17.77 -8.88
N GLY A 520 15.24 18.54 -9.83
CA GLY A 520 13.80 18.84 -9.95
C GLY A 520 12.97 17.76 -10.64
N ILE A 521 13.51 16.56 -10.89
CA ILE A 521 12.76 15.44 -11.49
C ILE A 521 11.57 15.12 -10.57
N PHE A 522 10.35 15.12 -11.12
CA PHE A 522 9.09 15.00 -10.36
C PHE A 522 8.90 16.02 -9.22
N GLY A 523 9.44 17.24 -9.35
CA GLY A 523 9.16 18.35 -8.43
C GLY A 523 10.12 18.47 -7.23
N GLY A 524 11.08 17.55 -7.06
CA GLY A 524 12.22 17.69 -6.15
C GLY A 524 11.97 17.47 -4.65
N ASN A 525 10.70 17.42 -4.20
CA ASN A 525 10.36 17.18 -2.79
C ASN A 525 10.44 15.71 -2.37
N SER A 526 10.23 14.79 -3.30
CA SER A 526 10.37 13.33 -3.10
C SER A 526 11.76 12.87 -3.55
N ASN A 527 12.39 11.97 -2.79
CA ASN A 527 13.71 11.46 -3.13
C ASN A 527 13.90 9.97 -2.83
N TRP A 528 14.21 9.22 -3.89
CA TRP A 528 14.52 7.80 -3.87
C TRP A 528 16.02 7.51 -4.07
N ARG A 529 16.89 8.52 -4.00
CA ARG A 529 18.35 8.38 -4.22
C ARG A 529 19.16 8.25 -2.92
N GLY A 530 18.61 7.61 -1.90
CA GLY A 530 19.29 7.42 -0.62
C GLY A 530 18.40 7.28 0.62
N PRO A 531 17.26 8.00 0.73
CA PRO A 531 16.43 7.93 1.92
C PRO A 531 15.83 6.53 2.18
N VAL A 532 15.37 6.32 3.42
CA VAL A 532 14.63 5.13 3.86
C VAL A 532 13.13 5.36 3.69
N TRP A 533 12.48 4.42 3.02
CA TRP A 533 11.04 4.43 2.74
C TRP A 533 10.35 3.21 3.33
N PHE A 534 9.23 3.43 4.02
CA PHE A 534 8.46 2.38 4.69
C PHE A 534 7.90 1.30 3.76
N PRO A 535 7.28 1.62 2.60
CA PRO A 535 6.66 0.62 1.73
C PRO A 535 7.60 -0.51 1.34
N ILE A 536 8.78 -0.16 0.83
CA ILE A 536 9.75 -1.13 0.33
C ILE A 536 10.42 -1.89 1.48
N ASN A 537 10.77 -1.19 2.56
CA ASN A 537 11.34 -1.85 3.75
C ASN A 537 10.36 -2.87 4.34
N TYR A 538 9.08 -2.53 4.42
CA TYR A 538 8.04 -3.43 4.92
C TYR A 538 7.91 -4.69 4.05
N LEU A 539 7.90 -4.53 2.73
CA LEU A 539 7.86 -5.67 1.80
C LEU A 539 9.12 -6.53 1.88
N LEU A 540 10.31 -5.94 2.03
CA LEU A 540 11.56 -6.69 2.25
C LEU A 540 11.50 -7.51 3.55
N ILE A 541 10.99 -6.93 4.64
CA ILE A 541 10.78 -7.61 5.92
C ILE A 541 9.84 -8.81 5.74
N GLU A 542 8.68 -8.63 5.08
CA GLU A 542 7.77 -9.74 4.82
C GLU A 542 8.41 -10.81 3.93
N SER A 543 9.19 -10.42 2.94
CA SER A 543 9.88 -11.35 2.04
C SER A 543 10.93 -12.19 2.78
N LEU A 544 11.72 -11.57 3.67
CA LEU A 544 12.67 -12.28 4.54
C LEU A 544 11.97 -13.30 5.45
N GLN A 545 10.81 -12.93 6.01
CA GLN A 545 9.98 -13.86 6.81
C GLN A 545 9.49 -15.04 5.96
N GLN A 546 9.07 -14.80 4.72
CA GLN A 546 8.67 -15.86 3.81
C GLN A 546 9.83 -16.79 3.43
N PHE A 547 11.00 -16.24 3.09
CA PHE A 547 12.19 -17.06 2.86
C PHE A 547 12.56 -17.87 4.10
N HIS A 548 12.46 -17.28 5.29
CA HIS A 548 12.71 -18.00 6.54
C HIS A 548 11.72 -19.17 6.75
N HIS A 549 10.44 -19.01 6.43
CA HIS A 549 9.48 -20.12 6.51
C HIS A 549 9.89 -21.34 5.67
N TYR A 550 10.68 -21.14 4.60
CA TYR A 550 11.22 -22.24 3.81
C TYR A 550 12.57 -22.74 4.34
N TYR A 551 13.53 -21.83 4.56
CA TYR A 551 14.91 -22.21 4.87
C TYR A 551 15.17 -22.52 6.36
N GLY A 552 14.35 -22.00 7.27
CA GLY A 552 14.51 -22.17 8.72
C GLY A 552 15.76 -21.52 9.29
N ASP A 553 16.21 -22.07 10.42
CA ASP A 553 17.32 -21.53 11.23
C ASP A 553 18.71 -21.85 10.67
N ASP A 554 18.80 -22.81 9.75
CA ASP A 554 20.05 -23.27 9.15
C ASP A 554 20.61 -22.27 8.12
N PHE A 555 19.73 -21.48 7.50
CA PHE A 555 20.15 -20.46 6.55
C PHE A 555 20.45 -19.15 7.26
N LYS A 556 21.75 -18.88 7.41
CA LYS A 556 22.24 -17.63 7.98
C LYS A 556 23.05 -16.83 6.98
N VAL A 557 22.94 -15.51 7.09
CA VAL A 557 23.78 -14.56 6.35
C VAL A 557 24.36 -13.57 7.32
N GLU A 558 25.49 -12.98 6.94
CA GLU A 558 26.16 -11.99 7.75
C GLU A 558 25.32 -10.71 7.83
N CYS A 559 25.08 -10.20 9.05
CA CYS A 559 24.27 -9.02 9.28
C CYS A 559 24.73 -8.28 10.55
N PRO A 560 25.29 -7.06 10.45
CA PRO A 560 25.66 -6.38 9.21
C PRO A 560 26.75 -7.12 8.42
N THR A 561 26.79 -6.95 7.10
CA THR A 561 27.90 -7.47 6.27
C THR A 561 29.23 -6.93 6.76
N GLY A 562 30.25 -7.79 6.85
CA GLY A 562 31.57 -7.47 7.40
C GLY A 562 31.68 -7.46 8.93
N SER A 563 30.61 -7.78 9.67
CA SER A 563 30.62 -7.80 11.14
C SER A 563 31.09 -9.11 11.78
N GLY A 564 31.17 -10.19 11.01
CA GLY A 564 31.36 -11.56 11.52
C GLY A 564 30.12 -12.17 12.20
N THR A 565 29.02 -11.42 12.35
CA THR A 565 27.78 -11.88 12.99
C THR A 565 26.83 -12.46 11.94
N TYR A 566 26.43 -13.72 12.13
CA TYR A 566 25.52 -14.43 11.21
C TYR A 566 24.16 -14.61 11.84
N LEU A 567 23.14 -14.07 11.18
CA LEU A 567 21.75 -14.10 11.61
C LEU A 567 20.89 -14.92 10.64
N THR A 568 19.86 -15.56 11.17
CA THR A 568 18.78 -16.14 10.36
C THR A 568 17.99 -15.06 9.65
N LEU A 569 17.28 -15.41 8.58
CA LEU A 569 16.47 -14.45 7.83
C LEU A 569 15.36 -13.79 8.69
N ASN A 570 14.83 -14.51 9.69
CA ASN A 570 13.84 -13.94 10.62
C ASN A 570 14.47 -12.97 11.63
N GLU A 571 15.66 -13.28 12.15
CA GLU A 571 16.41 -12.34 12.99
C GLU A 571 16.76 -11.04 12.24
N ILE A 572 17.09 -11.15 10.94
CA ILE A 572 17.33 -9.98 10.08
C ILE A 572 16.04 -9.19 9.86
N ALA A 573 14.91 -9.87 9.61
CA ALA A 573 13.61 -9.21 9.50
C ALA A 573 13.24 -8.45 10.79
N ASN A 574 13.54 -9.03 11.96
CA ASN A 574 13.34 -8.38 13.26
C ASN A 574 14.29 -7.20 13.46
N GLU A 575 15.56 -7.33 13.05
CA GLU A 575 16.54 -6.24 13.11
C GLU A 575 16.11 -5.05 12.25
N LEU A 576 15.68 -5.27 11.00
CA LEU A 576 15.15 -4.23 10.12
C LEU A 576 13.88 -3.60 10.69
N SER A 577 12.97 -4.40 11.26
CA SER A 577 11.76 -3.89 11.91
C SER A 577 12.10 -2.95 13.07
N ASN A 578 13.04 -3.35 13.93
CA ASN A 578 13.47 -2.53 15.06
C ASN A 578 14.21 -1.26 14.62
N ARG A 579 15.00 -1.30 13.53
CA ARG A 579 15.63 -0.10 12.94
C ARG A 579 14.59 0.93 12.48
N LEU A 580 13.49 0.49 11.88
CA LEU A 580 12.40 1.38 11.49
C LEU A 580 11.67 1.95 12.72
N ILE A 581 11.40 1.13 13.75
CA ILE A 581 10.75 1.59 14.99
C ILE A 581 11.62 2.62 15.72
N LYS A 582 12.94 2.43 15.71
CA LYS A 582 13.95 3.33 16.32
C LYS A 582 13.83 4.78 15.86
N LEU A 583 13.23 5.06 14.71
CA LEU A 583 13.00 6.42 14.22
C LEU A 583 12.22 7.31 15.21
N TRP A 584 11.35 6.72 16.04
CA TRP A 584 10.52 7.44 17.03
C TRP A 584 10.97 7.29 18.48
N LEU A 585 11.83 6.32 18.76
CA LEU A 585 12.34 6.07 20.11
C LEU A 585 13.36 7.13 20.51
N ARG A 586 13.43 7.40 21.82
CA ARG A 586 14.48 8.27 22.37
C ARG A 586 15.80 7.51 22.37
N ASN A 587 16.85 8.15 21.87
CA ASN A 587 18.20 7.66 22.05
C ASN A 587 18.73 7.97 23.47
N GLU A 588 19.97 7.60 23.74
CA GLU A 588 20.65 7.85 25.02
C GLU A 588 20.73 9.33 25.40
N ASN A 589 20.70 10.24 24.42
CA ASN A 589 20.69 11.70 24.61
C ASN A 589 19.27 12.26 24.79
N GLY A 590 18.23 11.42 24.72
CA GLY A 590 16.82 11.83 24.77
C GLY A 590 16.24 12.32 23.44
N ASP A 591 17.03 12.32 22.36
CA ASP A 591 16.65 12.77 21.03
C ASP A 591 15.83 11.72 20.29
N ARG A 592 14.92 12.17 19.43
CA ARG A 592 14.15 11.31 18.52
C ARG A 592 14.60 11.56 17.08
N PRO A 593 15.05 10.54 16.34
CA PRO A 593 15.56 10.73 14.98
C PRO A 593 14.64 11.53 14.06
N PHE A 594 13.33 11.24 14.06
CA PHE A 594 12.39 11.92 13.15
C PHE A 594 12.38 13.46 13.32
N LEU A 595 12.70 14.00 14.50
CA LEU A 595 12.68 15.44 14.78
C LEU A 595 13.93 16.20 14.31
N ARG A 596 14.98 15.51 13.87
CA ARG A 596 16.30 16.13 13.62
C ARG A 596 16.27 17.22 12.53
N ALA A 597 15.39 17.11 11.54
CA ALA A 597 15.17 18.14 10.53
C ALA A 597 14.07 19.16 10.90
N SER A 598 13.39 18.97 12.03
CA SER A 598 12.20 19.75 12.43
C SER A 598 12.48 20.84 13.46
N ALA A 599 13.76 21.14 13.76
CA ALA A 599 14.13 22.04 14.86
C ALA A 599 13.50 23.44 14.80
N GLY A 600 13.17 23.95 13.61
CA GLY A 600 12.47 25.23 13.44
C GLY A 600 10.94 25.18 13.60
N ALA A 601 10.33 23.99 13.55
CA ALA A 601 8.89 23.79 13.57
C ALA A 601 8.38 23.13 14.87
N PHE A 602 9.24 22.39 15.57
CA PHE A 602 8.87 21.66 16.79
C PHE A 602 8.72 22.62 17.98
N ASN A 603 7.55 22.61 18.62
CA ASN A 603 7.30 23.36 19.85
C ASN A 603 7.13 22.41 21.03
N GLU A 604 8.09 22.39 21.95
CA GLU A 604 8.12 21.47 23.10
C GLU A 604 6.85 21.56 23.97
N ALA A 605 6.28 22.76 24.12
CA ALA A 605 5.08 22.98 24.93
C ALA A 605 3.83 22.29 24.35
N THR A 606 3.77 22.12 23.02
CA THR A 606 2.60 21.54 22.33
C THR A 606 2.86 20.14 21.76
N ASP A 607 4.10 19.82 21.43
CA ASP A 607 4.45 18.67 20.59
C ASP A 607 5.24 17.59 21.32
N SER A 608 5.65 17.80 22.58
CA SER A 608 6.42 16.83 23.38
C SER A 608 5.80 15.42 23.46
N LYS A 609 4.47 15.32 23.32
CA LYS A 609 3.71 14.06 23.31
C LYS A 609 3.29 13.58 21.91
N ARG A 610 3.58 14.34 20.85
CA ARG A 610 3.16 14.05 19.47
C ARG A 610 4.29 13.36 18.72
N TYR A 611 3.96 12.30 18.00
CA TYR A 611 4.86 11.67 17.03
C TYR A 611 4.47 12.14 15.64
N TRP A 612 5.42 12.70 14.90
CA TRP A 612 5.23 13.09 13.51
C TRP A 612 5.58 11.91 12.61
N PHE A 613 4.83 11.75 11.54
CA PHE A 613 4.97 10.63 10.62
C PHE A 613 5.35 11.21 9.27
N HIS A 614 6.61 11.04 8.93
CA HIS A 614 7.19 11.64 7.74
C HIS A 614 7.00 10.74 6.52
N GLU A 615 6.99 11.35 5.33
CA GLU A 615 6.92 10.67 4.05
C GLU A 615 8.07 9.66 3.88
N TYR A 616 9.28 10.12 4.19
CA TYR A 616 10.51 9.32 4.17
C TYR A 616 11.50 9.82 5.22
N PHE A 617 12.60 9.08 5.40
CA PHE A 617 13.59 9.37 6.43
C PHE A 617 14.99 9.43 5.85
N ASN A 618 15.82 10.32 6.36
CA ASN A 618 17.17 10.48 5.89
C ASN A 618 17.98 9.17 6.02
N GLY A 619 18.64 8.77 4.93
CA GLY A 619 19.35 7.49 4.84
C GLY A 619 20.56 7.33 5.78
N ASP A 620 21.11 8.43 6.29
CA ASP A 620 22.29 8.44 7.16
C ASP A 620 21.94 8.74 8.63
N ASN A 621 21.00 9.65 8.89
CA ASN A 621 20.69 10.11 10.25
C ASN A 621 19.21 9.97 10.65
N GLY A 622 18.33 9.40 9.82
CA GLY A 622 16.94 9.13 10.21
C GLY A 622 16.08 10.37 10.50
N SER A 623 16.54 11.58 10.13
CA SER A 623 15.68 12.77 10.12
C SER A 623 14.40 12.51 9.34
N GLY A 624 13.25 12.95 9.84
CA GLY A 624 11.99 12.90 9.09
C GLY A 624 11.93 13.99 8.03
N LEU A 625 11.56 13.63 6.80
CA LEU A 625 11.58 14.49 5.62
C LEU A 625 10.28 14.34 4.80
N GLY A 626 10.03 15.26 3.88
CA GLY A 626 8.77 15.33 3.13
C GLY A 626 7.58 15.63 4.02
N ALA A 627 6.39 15.21 3.60
CA ALA A 627 5.14 15.45 4.32
C ALA A 627 5.21 14.94 5.77
N SER A 628 4.82 15.78 6.74
CA SER A 628 5.03 15.52 8.18
C SER A 628 3.85 14.83 8.89
N HIS A 629 2.71 14.72 8.21
CA HIS A 629 1.50 14.05 8.68
C HIS A 629 1.15 12.84 7.80
N GLN A 630 2.18 12.22 7.17
CA GLN A 630 2.11 11.00 6.35
C GLN A 630 1.80 9.77 7.20
N THR A 631 0.69 9.82 7.92
CA THR A 631 0.00 8.66 8.49
C THR A 631 -0.79 7.95 7.40
N GLY A 632 -0.13 7.75 6.27
CA GLY A 632 -0.46 6.86 5.17
C GLY A 632 0.40 5.62 5.28
N TRP A 633 1.36 5.40 4.37
CA TRP A 633 2.24 4.22 4.46
C TRP A 633 3.12 4.20 5.71
N THR A 634 3.49 5.34 6.31
CA THR A 634 4.41 5.34 7.47
C THR A 634 3.74 4.75 8.71
N ALA A 635 2.41 4.72 8.73
CA ALA A 635 1.63 4.03 9.76
C ALA A 635 1.83 2.49 9.75
N LEU A 636 2.50 1.91 8.75
CA LEU A 636 2.97 0.52 8.78
C LEU A 636 3.81 0.22 10.03
N VAL A 637 4.45 1.22 10.65
CA VAL A 637 5.12 1.06 11.94
C VAL A 637 4.20 0.49 13.02
N ALA A 638 2.90 0.79 13.00
CA ALA A 638 1.94 0.22 13.94
C ALA A 638 1.87 -1.31 13.84
N LYS A 639 1.95 -1.84 12.61
CA LYS A 639 1.96 -3.27 12.35
C LYS A 639 3.30 -3.91 12.72
N LEU A 640 4.42 -3.22 12.49
CA LEU A 640 5.74 -3.68 12.94
C LEU A 640 5.83 -3.76 14.46
N ILE A 641 5.37 -2.73 15.18
CA ILE A 641 5.31 -2.72 16.65
C ILE A 641 4.42 -3.86 17.16
N GLN A 642 3.22 -4.05 16.57
CA GLN A 642 2.33 -5.16 16.89
C GLN A 642 3.08 -6.50 16.77
N GLN A 643 3.74 -6.73 15.62
CA GLN A 643 4.41 -7.99 15.33
C GLN A 643 5.60 -8.25 16.27
N GLN A 644 6.49 -7.26 16.44
CA GLN A 644 7.65 -7.38 17.32
C GLN A 644 7.23 -7.56 18.79
N GLY A 645 6.12 -6.93 19.21
CA GLY A 645 5.54 -7.13 20.52
C GLY A 645 5.00 -8.56 20.71
N GLU A 646 4.20 -9.06 19.77
CA GLU A 646 3.64 -10.42 19.82
C GLU A 646 4.71 -11.50 19.90
N PHE A 647 5.84 -11.33 19.20
CA PHE A 647 6.95 -12.29 19.20
C PHE A 647 8.00 -12.02 20.30
N GLY A 648 7.87 -10.95 21.08
CA GLY A 648 8.84 -10.60 22.13
C GLY A 648 10.21 -10.20 21.60
N THR A 649 10.29 -9.73 20.36
CA THR A 649 11.53 -9.33 19.66
C THR A 649 11.71 -7.81 19.57
N ILE A 650 10.81 -7.05 20.19
CA ILE A 650 10.87 -5.59 20.23
C ILE A 650 12.03 -5.11 21.11
N LYS A 651 12.83 -4.17 20.59
CA LYS A 651 13.95 -3.57 21.31
C LYS A 651 13.52 -2.23 21.94
N PRO A 652 14.04 -1.88 23.13
CA PRO A 652 13.70 -0.64 23.83
C PRO A 652 14.20 0.61 23.13
#